data_AF-D0IQ86-F1
#
_entry.id   AF-D0IQ86-F1
#
_cell.length_a   1.000
_cell.length_b   1.000
_cell.length_c   1.000
_cell.angle_alpha   90.00
_cell.angle_beta   90.00
_cell.angle_gamma   90.00
#
_symmetry.space_group_name_H-M   'P 1'
#
loop_
_entity.id
_entity.type
_entity.pdbx_description
1 polymer ?
#
loop_
_entity_poly.entity_id
_entity_poly.type
_entity_poly.pdbx_seq_one_letter_code
_entity_poly.pdbx_strand_id
1 'polypeptide(L)'
;MLITILGTLAAFLAFLLTLIFGRGQKRSKPVQSSAATSATTATTGDSDNGNTNHNSSVIAATATATTTSSKPPIAPAAPPSAVKASDKRFPKACIKKVQFSSESLRSDVDELCDQLKDSALSNLSNDNIRIACHQNNNNSSINKNQNNNSIDISISISKMSETNESNDTAAQSAEGERPSFLVGDEIDERAAEAGEACDEFPLKMQNDVRQNGDISERRKRLRPSMSRGTGLGQDRHQDRDFHIATTEEFVKRFGGTRVINKVLIANNGIAAVKCMRSIRRWAYEMFKNERAIRFVVMVTPEDLKANAEYIKMADHYVPVPGGSNNNNYANVELIVDIALRTQVQAVWAGWGHASENPKLPELLHKEGLVFLGPPERAMWALGDKVASSIVAQTAEIPTLPWSGSDLKAQYSGKKIKISSELFARGCVTNVEQGLAAVNKIGFPVMIKASEGGGGKGIRRVDTTEEFPGLFRQVQAEVPGSPIFVMKLARGARHLEVQLLADQYGNAISLFGRDCSIQRRHQKIIEEAPAIVAQPEVFEDMEKAAVRLAKMVGYVSAGTVEYLYDPEGRYFFLELNPRLQVEHPCTEMVADVNLPAAQLQIGMGIPLYRLKDIRLLYGESPWGSSVIDFENPPNKPRPSGHVIAARITSENPDEGFKPSSGTVQELNFRSSKNVWGYFSVAASGGLHEFADSQFGHCFSWGENRQQ
;
A
#
# COMPACT_ATOMS: atom_id res chain seq x y z
N MET A 1 -47.60 -9.93 -16.70
CA MET A 1 -46.27 -10.23 -16.11
C MET A 1 -45.61 -11.43 -16.79
N LEU A 2 -46.24 -12.60 -16.88
CA LEU A 2 -45.68 -13.78 -17.57
C LEU A 2 -45.41 -13.56 -19.08
N ILE A 3 -46.31 -12.87 -19.78
CA ILE A 3 -46.16 -12.55 -21.21
C ILE A 3 -45.01 -11.55 -21.45
N THR A 4 -44.79 -10.62 -20.52
CA THR A 4 -43.71 -9.63 -20.58
C THR A 4 -42.34 -10.28 -20.40
N ILE A 5 -42.26 -11.27 -19.51
CA ILE A 5 -41.06 -12.08 -19.24
C ILE A 5 -40.76 -13.00 -20.43
N LEU A 6 -41.79 -13.63 -21.02
CA LEU A 6 -41.63 -14.46 -22.23
C LEU A 6 -41.18 -13.63 -23.45
N GLY A 7 -41.65 -12.39 -23.58
CA GLY A 7 -41.21 -11.46 -24.64
C GLY A 7 -39.76 -11.03 -24.49
N THR A 8 -39.29 -10.78 -23.26
CA THR A 8 -37.88 -10.42 -23.00
C THR A 8 -36.95 -11.61 -23.19
N LEU A 9 -37.39 -12.82 -22.82
CA LEU A 9 -36.62 -14.05 -23.04
C LEU A 9 -36.49 -14.38 -24.54
N ALA A 10 -37.55 -14.18 -25.32
CA ALA A 10 -37.53 -14.39 -26.77
C ALA A 10 -36.62 -13.39 -27.50
N ALA A 11 -36.62 -12.12 -27.09
CA ALA A 11 -35.73 -11.10 -27.63
C ALA A 11 -34.26 -11.38 -27.29
N PHE A 12 -33.99 -11.87 -26.07
CA PHE A 12 -32.65 -12.25 -25.63
C PHE A 12 -32.12 -13.50 -26.36
N LEU A 13 -32.98 -14.49 -26.61
CA LEU A 13 -32.63 -15.68 -27.42
C LEU A 13 -32.38 -15.32 -28.89
N ALA A 14 -33.17 -14.42 -29.48
CA ALA A 14 -32.97 -13.96 -30.86
C ALA A 14 -31.63 -13.21 -31.03
N PHE A 15 -31.26 -12.41 -30.02
CA PHE A 15 -29.98 -11.71 -29.97
C PHE A 15 -28.80 -12.69 -29.85
N LEU A 16 -28.92 -13.71 -28.99
CA LEU A 16 -27.91 -14.76 -28.83
C LEU A 16 -27.73 -15.61 -30.11
N LEU A 17 -28.84 -15.96 -30.78
CA LEU A 17 -28.81 -16.71 -32.04
C LEU A 17 -28.15 -15.92 -33.18
N THR A 18 -28.32 -14.61 -33.20
CA THR A 18 -27.66 -13.73 -34.19
C THR A 18 -26.15 -13.63 -33.95
N LEU A 19 -25.72 -13.66 -32.68
CA LEU A 19 -24.30 -13.68 -32.30
C LEU A 19 -23.62 -15.02 -32.58
N ILE A 20 -24.33 -16.13 -32.40
CA ILE A 20 -23.81 -17.49 -32.56
C ILE A 20 -23.78 -17.92 -34.03
N PHE A 21 -24.81 -17.59 -34.83
CA PHE A 21 -24.93 -18.01 -36.23
C PHE A 21 -24.59 -16.91 -37.26
N GLY A 22 -24.31 -15.68 -36.83
CA GLY A 22 -24.06 -14.52 -37.71
C GLY A 22 -22.69 -14.49 -38.41
N ARG A 23 -21.79 -15.45 -38.18
CA ARG A 23 -20.51 -15.55 -38.88
C ARG A 23 -20.49 -16.75 -39.83
N GLY A 24 -21.20 -16.62 -40.94
CA GLY A 24 -21.24 -17.70 -41.93
C GLY A 24 -22.04 -17.45 -43.20
N GLN A 25 -21.85 -16.32 -43.90
CA GLN A 25 -22.16 -16.26 -45.33
C GLN A 25 -21.05 -15.57 -46.13
N LYS A 26 -20.22 -16.39 -46.80
CA LYS A 26 -19.52 -15.99 -48.02
C LYS A 26 -20.59 -15.67 -49.06
N ARG A 27 -20.67 -14.42 -49.52
CA ARG A 27 -21.34 -14.08 -50.78
C ARG A 27 -20.31 -13.74 -51.85
N SER A 28 -20.43 -14.49 -52.93
CA SER A 28 -19.76 -14.44 -54.22
C SER A 28 -19.79 -13.05 -54.86
N LYS A 29 -18.65 -12.64 -55.44
CA LYS A 29 -18.57 -11.53 -56.40
C LYS A 29 -19.20 -11.95 -57.73
N PRO A 30 -20.06 -11.15 -58.36
CA PRO A 30 -20.21 -11.14 -59.80
C PRO A 30 -19.31 -10.07 -60.42
N VAL A 31 -18.63 -10.49 -61.48
CA VAL A 31 -17.92 -9.69 -62.47
C VAL A 31 -18.95 -9.07 -63.41
N GLN A 32 -18.77 -7.81 -63.79
CA GLN A 32 -19.04 -7.35 -65.15
C GLN A 32 -17.97 -6.34 -65.57
N SER A 33 -17.18 -6.76 -66.56
CA SER A 33 -16.33 -5.99 -67.49
C SER A 33 -17.20 -5.01 -68.30
N SER A 34 -16.72 -3.91 -68.89
CA SER A 34 -15.66 -3.69 -69.89
C SER A 34 -15.76 -2.19 -70.28
N ALA A 35 -14.83 -1.44 -70.87
CA ALA A 35 -13.49 -1.59 -71.43
C ALA A 35 -12.99 -0.15 -71.71
N ALA A 36 -11.66 0.03 -71.83
CA ALA A 36 -11.01 0.71 -72.97
C ALA A 36 -9.62 1.30 -72.59
N THR A 37 -8.58 0.59 -73.05
CA THR A 37 -7.47 1.06 -73.91
C THR A 37 -6.49 2.16 -73.42
N SER A 38 -5.25 1.69 -73.19
CA SER A 38 -3.97 2.07 -73.85
C SER A 38 -3.23 3.39 -73.57
N ALA A 39 -1.92 3.21 -73.37
CA ALA A 39 -0.78 3.84 -74.08
C ALA A 39 -0.10 5.11 -73.50
N THR A 40 1.15 4.89 -73.05
CA THR A 40 2.43 5.45 -73.56
C THR A 40 2.75 6.96 -73.47
N THR A 41 4.07 7.23 -73.41
CA THR A 41 4.85 8.49 -73.60
C THR A 41 4.87 9.49 -72.44
N ALA A 42 5.99 9.84 -71.80
CA ALA A 42 7.32 10.31 -72.23
C ALA A 42 7.40 11.82 -72.56
N THR A 43 8.39 12.45 -71.90
CA THR A 43 9.23 13.58 -72.34
C THR A 43 8.73 15.04 -72.35
N THR A 44 9.62 15.89 -71.77
CA THR A 44 10.01 17.28 -72.15
C THR A 44 8.96 18.39 -71.99
N GLY A 45 9.25 19.62 -71.60
CA GLY A 45 10.45 20.37 -71.20
C GLY A 45 9.93 21.55 -70.35
N ASP A 46 10.53 22.72 -70.17
CA ASP A 46 11.84 23.29 -70.42
C ASP A 46 11.82 24.65 -69.67
N SER A 47 12.98 25.26 -69.48
CA SER A 47 13.26 26.72 -69.41
C SER A 47 13.78 27.35 -68.11
N ASP A 48 15.08 27.64 -68.22
CA ASP A 48 16.00 28.62 -67.63
C ASP A 48 15.43 29.87 -66.92
N ASN A 49 16.11 30.32 -65.86
CA ASN A 49 17.21 31.31 -65.90
C ASN A 49 17.48 31.90 -64.50
N GLY A 50 18.75 32.22 -64.18
CA GLY A 50 19.05 33.20 -63.11
C GLY A 50 20.26 33.00 -62.20
N ASN A 51 21.45 32.78 -62.76
CA ASN A 51 22.72 33.47 -62.45
C ASN A 51 22.99 34.07 -61.04
N THR A 52 24.03 33.62 -60.33
CA THR A 52 25.30 34.36 -60.01
C THR A 52 26.04 33.91 -58.73
N ASN A 53 27.29 33.48 -58.94
CA ASN A 53 28.53 33.56 -58.15
C ASN A 53 28.52 34.05 -56.67
N HIS A 54 29.16 33.28 -55.78
CA HIS A 54 30.57 33.54 -55.38
C HIS A 54 31.17 32.43 -54.50
N ASN A 55 32.36 31.96 -54.92
CA ASN A 55 33.35 31.24 -54.11
C ASN A 55 33.86 32.09 -52.94
N SER A 56 34.16 31.48 -51.80
CA SER A 56 35.55 31.34 -51.30
C SER A 56 35.60 30.83 -49.85
N SER A 57 36.76 30.27 -49.54
CA SER A 57 37.05 29.24 -48.55
C SER A 57 38.03 29.73 -47.48
N VAL A 58 38.13 28.93 -46.40
CA VAL A 58 39.27 28.79 -45.47
C VAL A 58 39.44 29.85 -44.38
N ILE A 59 39.37 29.43 -43.10
CA ILE A 59 40.40 29.72 -42.08
C ILE A 59 40.60 28.48 -41.19
N ALA A 60 41.88 28.21 -40.93
CA ALA A 60 42.47 27.08 -40.24
C ALA A 60 42.40 27.16 -38.70
N ALA A 61 42.63 26.02 -38.03
CA ALA A 61 43.20 25.98 -36.69
C ALA A 61 44.21 24.82 -36.58
N THR A 62 45.47 25.21 -36.46
CA THR A 62 46.69 24.46 -36.16
C THR A 62 46.72 23.96 -34.71
N ALA A 63 47.21 22.72 -34.51
CA ALA A 63 48.10 22.36 -33.41
C ALA A 63 48.82 21.03 -33.73
N THR A 64 50.09 21.14 -34.09
CA THR A 64 51.05 20.04 -34.19
C THR A 64 51.99 20.09 -33.00
N ALA A 65 52.23 18.95 -32.35
CA ALA A 65 53.47 18.68 -31.62
C ALA A 65 53.91 17.25 -31.93
N THR A 66 55.06 17.17 -32.58
CA THR A 66 55.75 15.99 -33.10
C THR A 66 56.65 15.39 -32.02
N THR A 67 56.81 14.06 -32.01
CA THR A 67 58.14 13.42 -31.93
C THR A 67 58.06 11.95 -32.34
N THR A 68 59.00 11.58 -33.19
CA THR A 68 59.17 10.33 -33.95
C THR A 68 60.22 9.43 -33.29
N SER A 69 60.09 8.10 -33.38
CA SER A 69 60.94 7.28 -34.28
C SER A 69 60.87 5.76 -34.06
N SER A 70 61.01 5.05 -35.20
CA SER A 70 61.54 3.70 -35.42
C SER A 70 60.60 2.46 -35.45
N LYS A 71 60.45 1.96 -36.67
CA LYS A 71 60.08 0.60 -37.17
C LYS A 71 61.22 0.21 -38.16
N PRO A 72 61.38 -1.01 -38.76
CA PRO A 72 60.42 -2.09 -39.08
C PRO A 72 61.07 -3.53 -38.94
N PRO A 73 60.66 -4.66 -39.62
CA PRO A 73 59.57 -4.93 -40.57
C PRO A 73 58.73 -6.21 -40.32
N ILE A 74 57.92 -6.50 -41.34
CA ILE A 74 56.64 -7.23 -41.46
C ILE A 74 56.83 -8.69 -41.94
N ALA A 75 55.91 -9.59 -41.55
CA ALA A 75 55.41 -10.69 -42.39
C ALA A 75 53.98 -11.12 -41.97
N PRO A 76 53.13 -11.67 -42.88
CA PRO A 76 51.67 -11.51 -42.85
C PRO A 76 50.90 -12.79 -42.47
N ALA A 77 49.63 -12.67 -42.05
CA ALA A 77 48.68 -13.79 -42.04
C ALA A 77 47.21 -13.36 -42.22
N ALA A 78 46.49 -14.27 -42.90
CA ALA A 78 45.27 -14.15 -43.70
C ALA A 78 43.93 -14.13 -42.90
N PRO A 79 42.77 -13.86 -43.55
CA PRO A 79 41.48 -13.68 -42.88
C PRO A 79 40.80 -15.02 -42.55
N PRO A 80 39.94 -15.11 -41.52
CA PRO A 80 39.25 -16.35 -41.22
C PRO A 80 38.07 -16.56 -42.15
N SER A 81 38.14 -17.67 -42.88
CA SER A 81 37.09 -18.31 -43.68
C SER A 81 35.99 -18.93 -42.82
N ALA A 82 34.75 -18.82 -43.30
CA ALA A 82 33.62 -19.62 -42.88
C ALA A 82 33.87 -21.12 -43.10
N VAL A 83 33.37 -21.99 -42.20
CA VAL A 83 32.84 -23.33 -42.52
C VAL A 83 32.11 -23.96 -41.31
N LYS A 84 30.85 -24.31 -41.60
CA LYS A 84 30.00 -25.44 -41.13
C LYS A 84 29.58 -25.56 -39.66
N ALA A 85 28.29 -25.26 -39.49
CA ALA A 85 27.38 -25.82 -38.50
C ALA A 85 27.41 -27.36 -38.49
N SER A 86 27.35 -27.93 -37.29
CA SER A 86 26.91 -29.31 -37.05
C SER A 86 25.82 -29.31 -35.98
N ASP A 87 24.74 -30.00 -36.31
CA ASP A 87 23.51 -30.16 -35.56
C ASP A 87 23.72 -30.74 -34.14
N LYS A 88 23.21 -30.04 -33.12
CA LYS A 88 22.50 -30.70 -32.02
C LYS A 88 21.19 -29.97 -31.75
N ARG A 89 20.11 -30.69 -32.09
CA ARG A 89 18.70 -30.34 -31.98
C ARG A 89 18.34 -29.83 -30.57
N PHE A 90 17.79 -28.62 -30.50
CA PHE A 90 16.84 -28.24 -29.45
C PHE A 90 15.42 -28.38 -30.01
N PRO A 91 14.46 -28.96 -29.26
CA PRO A 91 13.12 -29.19 -29.77
C PRO A 91 12.39 -27.87 -30.06
N LYS A 92 11.78 -27.82 -31.25
CA LYS A 92 10.92 -26.74 -31.73
C LYS A 92 9.72 -26.53 -30.80
N ALA A 93 9.37 -25.27 -30.65
CA ALA A 93 8.18 -24.71 -30.01
C ALA A 93 6.93 -25.60 -30.04
N CYS A 94 6.37 -25.87 -28.86
CA CYS A 94 4.93 -26.08 -28.71
C CYS A 94 4.25 -24.71 -28.70
N ILE A 95 3.76 -24.25 -29.86
CA ILE A 95 2.70 -23.25 -29.89
C ILE A 95 1.41 -23.97 -29.53
N LYS A 96 1.01 -23.95 -28.25
CA LYS A 96 -0.39 -24.17 -27.89
C LYS A 96 -1.11 -22.83 -27.98
N LYS A 97 -1.78 -22.63 -29.10
CA LYS A 97 -2.86 -21.64 -29.21
C LYS A 97 -4.00 -22.17 -28.34
N VAL A 98 -4.11 -21.69 -27.11
CA VAL A 98 -5.26 -22.03 -26.25
C VAL A 98 -6.46 -21.29 -26.80
N GLN A 99 -7.34 -22.05 -27.45
CA GLN A 99 -8.64 -21.59 -27.90
C GLN A 99 -9.62 -22.06 -26.83
N PHE A 100 -10.20 -21.13 -26.06
CA PHE A 100 -11.21 -21.46 -25.06
C PHE A 100 -12.43 -22.07 -25.77
N SER A 101 -12.81 -23.29 -25.40
CA SER A 101 -14.09 -23.89 -25.81
C SER A 101 -15.20 -23.30 -24.93
N SER A 102 -16.35 -23.02 -25.53
CA SER A 102 -17.52 -22.44 -24.88
C SER A 102 -18.17 -23.30 -23.78
N GLU A 103 -17.62 -24.48 -23.50
CA GLU A 103 -18.13 -25.41 -22.49
C GLU A 103 -17.51 -25.16 -21.10
N SER A 104 -16.25 -24.73 -20.99
CA SER A 104 -15.63 -24.47 -19.67
C SER A 104 -16.21 -23.21 -19.01
N LEU A 105 -16.44 -22.16 -19.80
CA LEU A 105 -17.13 -20.93 -19.35
C LEU A 105 -18.57 -21.16 -18.89
N ARG A 106 -19.20 -22.26 -19.31
CA ARG A 106 -20.57 -22.62 -18.90
C ARG A 106 -20.56 -23.30 -17.53
N SER A 107 -19.63 -24.24 -17.33
CA SER A 107 -19.39 -24.90 -16.04
C SER A 107 -19.08 -23.90 -14.93
N ASP A 108 -18.19 -22.95 -15.19
CA ASP A 108 -17.75 -21.97 -14.19
C ASP A 108 -18.85 -20.95 -13.84
N VAL A 109 -19.74 -20.65 -14.80
CA VAL A 109 -20.90 -19.76 -14.58
C VAL A 109 -22.03 -20.48 -13.87
N ASP A 110 -22.25 -21.77 -14.15
CA ASP A 110 -23.25 -22.59 -13.45
C ASP A 110 -22.83 -22.82 -11.98
N GLU A 111 -21.53 -23.04 -11.71
CA GLU A 111 -20.98 -23.15 -10.36
C GLU A 111 -21.08 -21.82 -9.58
N LEU A 112 -20.86 -20.68 -10.24
CA LEU A 112 -21.06 -19.36 -9.64
C LEU A 112 -22.55 -19.07 -9.38
N CYS A 113 -23.44 -19.52 -10.27
CA CYS A 113 -24.89 -19.37 -10.12
C CYS A 113 -25.44 -20.22 -8.98
N ASP A 114 -24.89 -21.42 -8.77
CA ASP A 114 -25.30 -22.29 -7.67
C ASP A 114 -24.76 -21.78 -6.32
N GLN A 115 -23.54 -21.23 -6.27
CA GLN A 115 -23.02 -20.52 -5.08
C GLN A 115 -23.84 -19.26 -4.73
N LEU A 116 -24.38 -18.56 -5.74
CA LEU A 116 -25.25 -17.40 -5.52
C LEU A 116 -26.68 -17.80 -5.09
N LYS A 117 -27.21 -18.93 -5.57
CA LYS A 117 -28.53 -19.46 -5.15
C LYS A 117 -28.51 -19.95 -3.69
N ASP A 118 -27.42 -20.56 -3.23
CA ASP A 118 -27.27 -21.00 -1.84
C ASP A 118 -27.20 -19.83 -0.85
N SER A 119 -26.73 -18.65 -1.29
CA SER A 119 -26.73 -17.44 -0.45
C SER A 119 -28.09 -16.75 -0.33
N ALA A 120 -29.01 -17.00 -1.26
CA ALA A 120 -30.29 -16.31 -1.37
C ALA A 120 -31.49 -17.08 -0.76
N LEU A 121 -31.30 -18.35 -0.37
CA LEU A 121 -32.37 -19.23 0.12
C LEU A 121 -32.37 -19.50 1.64
N SER A 122 -31.53 -18.81 2.42
CA SER A 122 -31.52 -18.94 3.89
C SER A 122 -32.58 -18.10 4.63
N ASN A 123 -33.45 -17.38 3.92
CA ASN A 123 -34.44 -16.45 4.50
C ASN A 123 -35.91 -16.79 4.21
N LEU A 124 -36.27 -18.07 4.08
CA LEU A 124 -37.68 -18.48 4.04
C LEU A 124 -37.92 -19.70 4.93
N SER A 125 -38.74 -19.50 5.96
CA SER A 125 -39.26 -20.53 6.86
C SER A 125 -40.10 -21.58 6.14
N ASN A 126 -39.98 -22.83 6.60
CA ASN A 126 -40.77 -24.00 6.23
C ASN A 126 -42.27 -23.72 6.03
N ASP A 127 -42.84 -24.17 4.90
CA ASP A 127 -43.87 -25.22 4.88
C ASP A 127 -44.30 -25.58 3.44
N ASN A 128 -44.45 -26.89 3.21
CA ASN A 128 -45.07 -27.57 2.06
C ASN A 128 -44.37 -27.46 0.69
N ILE A 129 -43.65 -28.52 0.30
CA ILE A 129 -43.82 -29.27 -0.97
C ILE A 129 -43.05 -30.61 -0.87
N ARG A 130 -43.77 -31.72 -1.02
CA ARG A 130 -43.24 -33.07 -1.27
C ARG A 130 -43.36 -33.36 -2.76
N ILE A 131 -42.29 -33.81 -3.42
CA ILE A 131 -42.39 -34.67 -4.61
C ILE A 131 -41.30 -35.74 -4.52
N ALA A 132 -41.73 -37.01 -4.59
CA ALA A 132 -40.90 -38.21 -4.55
C ALA A 132 -40.61 -38.74 -5.96
N CYS A 133 -39.53 -39.51 -6.14
CA CYS A 133 -39.54 -40.73 -6.97
C CYS A 133 -38.34 -41.64 -6.74
N HIS A 134 -38.54 -42.90 -7.15
CA HIS A 134 -38.11 -44.15 -6.56
C HIS A 134 -36.73 -44.70 -6.98
N GLN A 135 -36.23 -45.61 -6.12
CA GLN A 135 -35.16 -46.58 -6.34
C GLN A 135 -35.37 -47.47 -7.58
N ASN A 136 -34.25 -47.91 -8.17
CA ASN A 136 -34.14 -49.28 -8.67
C ASN A 136 -32.70 -49.82 -8.46
N ASN A 137 -32.62 -50.91 -7.70
CA ASN A 137 -31.44 -51.75 -7.51
C ASN A 137 -31.15 -52.56 -8.78
N ASN A 138 -29.87 -52.88 -9.03
CA ASN A 138 -29.47 -54.27 -9.32
C ASN A 138 -27.94 -54.48 -9.28
N ASN A 139 -27.57 -55.40 -8.38
CA ASN A 139 -26.58 -56.49 -8.47
C ASN A 139 -25.08 -56.21 -8.60
N SER A 140 -24.41 -56.48 -7.47
CA SER A 140 -23.08 -57.04 -7.32
C SER A 140 -22.95 -58.47 -7.87
N SER A 141 -21.78 -58.84 -8.40
CA SER A 141 -21.03 -60.11 -8.16
C SER A 141 -19.85 -60.23 -9.13
N ILE A 142 -18.63 -60.42 -8.64
CA ILE A 142 -17.64 -61.43 -9.10
C ILE A 142 -16.39 -61.35 -8.20
N ASN A 143 -16.08 -62.49 -7.57
CA ASN A 143 -14.85 -62.82 -6.85
C ASN A 143 -13.72 -63.20 -7.82
N LYS A 144 -12.45 -62.90 -7.49
CA LYS A 144 -11.37 -63.90 -7.22
C LYS A 144 -9.95 -63.31 -7.15
N ASN A 145 -9.28 -63.69 -6.05
CA ASN A 145 -7.91 -64.22 -5.92
C ASN A 145 -6.64 -63.34 -6.05
N GLN A 146 -5.97 -63.27 -4.89
CA GLN A 146 -4.62 -63.79 -4.55
C GLN A 146 -3.31 -63.06 -4.95
N ASN A 147 -2.48 -62.96 -3.90
CA ASN A 147 -1.02 -63.08 -3.79
C ASN A 147 -0.14 -61.82 -3.70
N ASN A 148 0.35 -61.61 -2.46
CA ASN A 148 1.75 -61.49 -1.99
C ASN A 148 2.73 -60.55 -2.73
N ASN A 149 3.23 -59.55 -2.00
CA ASN A 149 4.61 -59.59 -1.47
C ASN A 149 4.87 -58.44 -0.46
N SER A 150 5.41 -58.80 0.70
CA SER A 150 6.02 -57.91 1.70
C SER A 150 7.40 -57.43 1.25
N ILE A 151 7.79 -56.21 1.61
CA ILE A 151 9.16 -55.88 2.06
C ILE A 151 9.07 -54.76 3.12
N ASP A 152 9.51 -55.09 4.34
CA ASP A 152 9.93 -54.18 5.40
C ASP A 152 11.30 -53.54 5.06
N ILE A 153 11.49 -52.26 5.38
CA ILE A 153 12.83 -51.69 5.60
C ILE A 153 12.80 -50.83 6.88
N SER A 154 13.43 -51.38 7.91
CA SER A 154 13.92 -50.72 9.12
C SER A 154 15.29 -50.08 8.89
N ILE A 155 15.57 -48.89 9.45
CA ILE A 155 16.95 -48.44 9.74
C ILE A 155 17.02 -47.83 11.14
N SER A 156 18.03 -48.31 11.87
CA SER A 156 18.26 -48.21 13.31
C SER A 156 19.16 -47.03 13.70
N ILE A 157 18.99 -46.60 14.96
CA ILE A 157 19.82 -45.64 15.69
C ILE A 157 21.14 -46.27 16.11
N SER A 158 22.24 -45.51 16.06
CA SER A 158 23.49 -45.83 16.77
C SER A 158 23.96 -44.64 17.61
N LYS A 159 24.23 -44.91 18.89
CA LYS A 159 24.92 -44.03 19.85
C LYS A 159 26.42 -44.09 19.60
N MET A 160 27.10 -42.96 19.76
CA MET A 160 28.50 -42.91 20.20
C MET A 160 28.60 -41.94 21.37
N SER A 161 29.18 -42.46 22.45
CA SER A 161 29.61 -41.79 23.67
C SER A 161 31.07 -41.38 23.52
N GLU A 162 31.43 -40.19 23.97
CA GLU A 162 32.77 -39.93 24.51
C GLU A 162 32.70 -38.83 25.57
N THR A 163 33.45 -39.07 26.64
CA THR A 163 33.57 -38.32 27.88
C THR A 163 34.78 -37.38 27.87
N ASN A 164 34.87 -36.56 28.92
CA ASN A 164 35.99 -35.70 29.38
C ASN A 164 35.83 -34.23 28.95
N GLU A 165 36.07 -33.22 29.78
CA GLU A 165 36.38 -33.06 31.20
C GLU A 165 36.24 -31.54 31.48
N SER A 166 36.12 -31.20 32.75
CA SER A 166 36.00 -29.86 33.35
C SER A 166 36.88 -28.74 32.78
N ASN A 167 36.33 -27.53 32.75
CA ASN A 167 36.99 -26.38 33.38
C ASN A 167 35.97 -25.27 33.73
N ASP A 168 35.88 -24.99 35.03
CA ASP A 168 35.24 -23.82 35.61
C ASP A 168 35.92 -22.53 35.12
N THR A 169 35.11 -21.52 34.78
CA THR A 169 35.47 -20.13 35.07
C THR A 169 34.22 -19.29 35.16
N ALA A 170 33.97 -18.79 36.37
CA ALA A 170 32.92 -17.84 36.68
C ALA A 170 33.15 -16.52 35.92
N ALA A 171 32.10 -16.00 35.27
CA ALA A 171 31.98 -14.58 34.95
C ALA A 171 30.51 -14.19 34.99
N GLN A 172 30.24 -13.15 35.77
CA GLN A 172 28.95 -12.67 36.25
C GLN A 172 27.99 -12.28 35.11
N SER A 173 26.73 -12.66 35.30
CA SER A 173 25.58 -12.18 34.55
C SER A 173 25.34 -10.69 34.81
N ALA A 174 25.56 -9.86 33.81
CA ALA A 174 24.98 -8.52 33.75
C ALA A 174 23.56 -8.66 33.15
N GLU A 175 22.55 -8.67 34.01
CA GLU A 175 21.16 -8.45 33.60
C GLU A 175 21.05 -7.02 33.04
N GLY A 176 20.74 -6.90 31.76
CA GLY A 176 20.42 -5.62 31.15
C GLY A 176 19.04 -5.16 31.58
N GLU A 177 18.95 -4.23 32.51
CA GLU A 177 17.73 -3.46 32.78
C GLU A 177 17.27 -2.75 31.49
N ARG A 178 16.05 -3.08 31.02
CA ARG A 178 15.40 -2.36 29.92
C ARG A 178 14.86 -1.02 30.42
N PRO A 179 15.06 0.10 29.68
CA PRO A 179 14.63 1.41 30.14
C PRO A 179 13.11 1.53 30.17
N SER A 180 12.57 2.12 31.24
CA SER A 180 11.19 2.61 31.25
C SER A 180 11.02 3.70 30.20
N PHE A 181 9.99 3.61 29.36
CA PHE A 181 9.79 4.55 28.25
C PHE A 181 8.80 5.66 28.63
N LEU A 182 9.20 6.91 28.34
CA LEU A 182 8.45 8.15 28.58
C LEU A 182 8.10 8.79 27.22
N VAL A 183 6.83 9.15 27.02
CA VAL A 183 6.35 9.82 25.80
C VAL A 183 5.94 11.25 26.14
N GLY A 184 6.51 12.28 25.47
CA GLY A 184 6.07 13.69 25.53
C GLY A 184 7.19 14.69 25.86
N ASP A 185 7.08 15.90 25.31
CA ASP A 185 8.14 16.93 25.31
C ASP A 185 8.39 17.58 26.67
N GLU A 186 9.60 18.13 26.83
CA GLU A 186 9.98 19.04 27.92
C GLU A 186 9.84 20.47 27.40
N ILE A 187 9.07 21.31 28.11
CA ILE A 187 9.11 22.76 27.95
C ILE A 187 9.55 23.32 29.30
N ASP A 188 10.61 24.11 29.27
CA ASP A 188 11.18 24.84 30.39
C ASP A 188 10.10 25.71 31.08
N GLU A 189 9.69 25.34 32.29
CA GLU A 189 8.82 26.15 33.14
C GLU A 189 9.64 27.31 33.73
N ARG A 190 9.89 28.34 32.92
CA ARG A 190 10.47 29.61 33.40
C ARG A 190 10.07 30.81 32.54
N ALA A 191 8.76 31.03 32.39
CA ALA A 191 8.20 32.33 32.02
C ALA A 191 6.68 32.32 32.21
N ALA A 192 6.22 32.36 33.47
CA ALA A 192 4.83 32.65 33.79
C ALA A 192 4.80 33.57 35.00
N GLU A 193 4.83 34.88 34.77
CA GLU A 193 4.34 35.90 35.70
C GLU A 193 4.13 37.24 34.96
N ALA A 194 3.01 37.91 35.31
CA ALA A 194 2.46 39.17 34.80
C ALA A 194 1.56 39.05 33.54
N GLY A 195 0.29 39.44 33.53
CA GLY A 195 -0.59 40.01 34.56
C GLY A 195 -1.98 40.20 33.95
N GLU A 196 -3.02 39.96 34.73
CA GLU A 196 -4.42 40.21 34.38
C GLU A 196 -4.73 41.71 34.33
N ALA A 197 -5.45 42.15 33.30
CA ALA A 197 -6.33 43.32 33.37
C ALA A 197 -7.48 43.13 32.38
N CYS A 198 -8.70 43.10 32.93
CA CYS A 198 -9.96 43.19 32.20
C CYS A 198 -10.11 44.56 31.54
N ASP A 199 -10.82 44.64 30.40
CA ASP A 199 -11.72 45.77 30.11
C ASP A 199 -12.77 45.42 29.04
N GLU A 200 -13.95 45.97 29.26
CA GLU A 200 -15.24 45.77 28.56
C GLU A 200 -15.35 46.40 27.16
N PHE A 201 -16.34 45.89 26.41
CA PHE A 201 -16.87 46.24 25.07
C PHE A 201 -17.07 47.74 24.75
N PRO A 202 -17.25 48.09 23.45
CA PRO A 202 -18.62 48.30 22.96
C PRO A 202 -18.95 47.76 21.56
N LEU A 203 -20.21 47.33 21.46
CA LEU A 203 -21.01 47.00 20.28
C LEU A 203 -21.14 48.17 19.27
N LYS A 204 -21.03 47.85 17.97
CA LYS A 204 -21.99 48.15 16.86
C LYS A 204 -21.28 48.24 15.50
N MET A 205 -21.61 47.35 14.57
CA MET A 205 -22.33 47.73 13.34
C MET A 205 -22.81 46.50 12.56
N GLN A 206 -23.96 46.70 11.93
CA GLN A 206 -24.93 45.72 11.43
C GLN A 206 -24.54 45.05 10.10
N ASN A 207 -25.01 43.81 9.98
CA ASN A 207 -25.67 43.17 8.84
C ASN A 207 -25.12 43.38 7.42
N ASP A 208 -24.52 42.31 6.89
CA ASP A 208 -24.83 41.83 5.54
C ASP A 208 -24.88 40.29 5.55
N VAL A 209 -26.08 39.75 5.77
CA VAL A 209 -26.34 38.31 5.67
C VAL A 209 -26.50 37.96 4.18
N ARG A 210 -25.47 37.37 3.58
CA ARG A 210 -25.63 36.60 2.34
C ARG A 210 -25.77 35.12 2.68
N GLN A 211 -26.91 34.55 2.32
CA GLN A 211 -27.27 33.15 2.57
C GLN A 211 -26.27 32.19 1.89
N ASN A 212 -25.51 31.45 2.68
CA ASN A 212 -24.64 30.34 2.23
C ASN A 212 -25.44 29.05 1.98
N GLY A 213 -26.49 29.13 1.15
CA GLY A 213 -27.34 27.98 0.79
C GLY A 213 -26.87 27.16 -0.41
N ASP A 214 -25.96 27.67 -1.25
CA ASP A 214 -25.75 27.17 -2.63
C ASP A 214 -24.48 26.30 -2.84
N ILE A 215 -23.62 26.14 -1.83
CA ILE A 215 -22.37 25.35 -1.98
C ILE A 215 -22.66 23.84 -1.92
N SER A 216 -23.61 23.44 -1.09
CA SER A 216 -24.04 22.04 -0.90
C SER A 216 -24.73 21.46 -2.14
N GLU A 217 -25.59 22.23 -2.81
CA GLU A 217 -26.29 21.77 -4.03
C GLU A 217 -25.37 21.68 -5.25
N ARG A 218 -24.38 22.59 -5.38
CA ARG A 218 -23.40 22.55 -6.48
C ARG A 218 -22.53 21.29 -6.44
N ARG A 219 -22.26 20.72 -5.26
CA ARG A 219 -21.48 19.49 -5.09
C ARG A 219 -22.18 18.27 -5.73
N LYS A 220 -23.53 18.23 -5.77
CA LYS A 220 -24.29 17.15 -6.42
C LYS A 220 -24.19 17.14 -7.95
N ARG A 221 -23.78 18.25 -8.58
CA ARG A 221 -23.72 18.40 -10.05
C ARG A 221 -22.33 18.22 -10.65
N LEU A 222 -21.30 18.02 -9.83
CA LEU A 222 -19.90 18.00 -10.27
C LEU A 222 -19.31 16.59 -10.14
N ARG A 223 -19.07 15.96 -11.29
CA ARG A 223 -18.43 14.64 -11.40
C ARG A 223 -16.91 14.78 -11.21
N PRO A 224 -16.27 13.92 -10.40
CA PRO A 224 -14.81 13.81 -10.40
C PRO A 224 -14.32 13.43 -11.81
N SER A 225 -13.22 14.06 -12.22
CA SER A 225 -12.53 13.74 -13.45
C SER A 225 -11.05 13.72 -13.15
N MET A 226 -10.44 12.55 -13.16
CA MET A 226 -8.99 12.37 -12.95
C MET A 226 -8.13 13.00 -14.06
N SER A 227 -8.75 13.54 -15.11
CA SER A 227 -8.11 14.38 -16.15
C SER A 227 -8.28 15.89 -15.94
N ARG A 228 -8.90 16.33 -14.84
CA ARG A 228 -8.97 17.74 -14.43
C ARG A 228 -8.46 17.87 -13.00
N GLY A 229 -7.60 18.86 -12.79
CA GLY A 229 -6.87 19.08 -11.55
C GLY A 229 -7.75 19.28 -10.32
N THR A 230 -7.08 19.42 -9.17
CA THR A 230 -7.69 19.94 -7.93
C THR A 230 -8.42 21.24 -8.28
N GLY A 231 -9.75 21.12 -8.40
CA GLY A 231 -10.55 22.08 -9.15
C GLY A 231 -12.00 21.69 -9.04
N LEU A 232 -12.49 21.64 -7.80
CA LEU A 232 -13.91 21.87 -7.53
C LEU A 232 -14.30 23.12 -8.32
N GLY A 233 -15.33 23.02 -9.15
CA GLY A 233 -15.83 24.12 -9.96
C GLY A 233 -16.37 25.25 -9.08
N GLN A 234 -15.51 26.15 -8.65
CA GLN A 234 -15.79 27.48 -8.12
C GLN A 234 -14.73 28.46 -8.69
N ASP A 235 -15.10 29.74 -8.75
CA ASP A 235 -14.53 30.81 -9.58
C ASP A 235 -13.05 30.70 -10.00
N ARG A 236 -12.83 30.55 -11.31
CA ARG A 236 -11.54 30.76 -12.00
C ARG A 236 -10.90 32.14 -11.75
N HIS A 237 -11.56 33.03 -11.01
CA HIS A 237 -11.06 34.34 -10.64
C HIS A 237 -10.25 34.34 -9.33
N GLN A 238 -10.49 33.43 -8.36
CA GLN A 238 -9.70 33.41 -7.12
C GLN A 238 -8.35 32.69 -7.24
N ASP A 239 -8.24 31.68 -8.11
CA ASP A 239 -6.98 30.93 -8.31
C ASP A 239 -5.94 31.68 -9.17
N ARG A 240 -6.31 32.77 -9.86
CA ARG A 240 -5.39 33.47 -10.77
C ARG A 240 -4.30 34.29 -10.08
N ASP A 241 -4.50 34.65 -8.81
CA ASP A 241 -3.57 35.53 -8.07
C ASP A 241 -2.74 34.80 -7.01
N PHE A 242 -2.87 33.48 -6.90
CA PHE A 242 -2.08 32.68 -5.95
C PHE A 242 -0.81 32.14 -6.60
N HIS A 243 0.24 32.96 -6.65
CA HIS A 243 1.57 32.55 -7.12
C HIS A 243 2.53 32.48 -5.93
N ILE A 244 3.04 31.29 -5.62
CA ILE A 244 4.15 31.10 -4.68
C ILE A 244 5.34 30.59 -5.49
N ALA A 245 6.44 31.33 -5.46
CA ALA A 245 7.59 31.02 -6.31
C ALA A 245 8.52 29.98 -5.69
N THR A 246 8.60 29.91 -4.36
CA THR A 246 9.63 29.15 -3.63
C THR A 246 9.05 28.37 -2.45
N THR A 247 9.75 27.31 -2.07
CA THR A 247 9.40 26.49 -0.90
C THR A 247 9.48 27.28 0.42
N GLU A 248 10.40 28.23 0.49
CA GLU A 248 10.63 29.12 1.64
C GLU A 248 9.43 30.04 1.86
N GLU A 249 8.94 30.66 0.78
CA GLU A 249 7.74 31.51 0.81
C GLU A 249 6.51 30.69 1.19
N PHE A 250 6.37 29.47 0.66
CA PHE A 250 5.29 28.56 1.01
C PHE A 250 5.25 28.26 2.51
N VAL A 251 6.36 27.80 3.07
CA VAL A 251 6.46 27.46 4.49
C VAL A 251 6.13 28.68 5.35
N LYS A 252 6.70 29.85 5.05
CA LYS A 252 6.39 31.09 5.77
C LYS A 252 4.90 31.46 5.70
N ARG A 253 4.30 31.38 4.51
CA ARG A 253 2.90 31.76 4.30
C ARG A 253 1.93 30.84 5.02
N PHE A 254 2.21 29.54 5.04
CA PHE A 254 1.34 28.53 5.65
C PHE A 254 1.65 28.25 7.13
N GLY A 255 2.63 28.95 7.72
CA GLY A 255 2.97 28.81 9.14
C GLY A 255 3.78 27.55 9.46
N GLY A 256 4.57 27.07 8.50
CA GLY A 256 5.52 25.99 8.75
C GLY A 256 6.79 26.50 9.46
N THR A 257 7.52 25.56 10.06
CA THR A 257 8.71 25.84 10.87
C THR A 257 10.02 25.57 10.13
N ARG A 258 9.99 24.76 9.08
CA ARG A 258 11.20 24.34 8.35
C ARG A 258 10.94 24.14 6.87
N VAL A 259 11.96 24.42 6.07
CA VAL A 259 11.91 24.29 4.61
C VAL A 259 12.50 22.95 4.20
N ILE A 260 11.75 22.19 3.40
CA ILE A 260 12.19 20.92 2.83
C ILE A 260 12.16 21.05 1.32
N ASN A 261 13.33 21.04 0.68
CA ASN A 261 13.46 21.09 -0.78
C ASN A 261 14.15 19.84 -1.36
N LYS A 262 14.73 18.99 -0.51
CA LYS A 262 15.36 17.73 -0.90
C LYS A 262 14.99 16.61 0.08
N VAL A 263 14.46 15.51 -0.45
CA VAL A 263 13.98 14.35 0.31
C VAL A 263 14.74 13.10 -0.12
N LEU A 264 15.27 12.34 0.84
CA LEU A 264 15.76 10.97 0.63
C LEU A 264 14.58 9.99 0.72
N ILE A 265 14.41 9.15 -0.29
CA ILE A 265 13.47 8.03 -0.25
C ILE A 265 14.26 6.78 0.16
N ALA A 266 14.02 6.33 1.39
CA ALA A 266 14.57 5.09 1.95
C ALA A 266 13.66 3.89 1.63
N ASN A 267 13.31 3.75 0.35
CA ASN A 267 12.41 2.71 -0.16
C ASN A 267 12.64 2.50 -1.67
N ASN A 268 12.07 1.46 -2.23
CA ASN A 268 12.12 1.12 -3.66
C ASN A 268 10.71 0.85 -4.21
N GLY A 269 10.67 0.28 -5.42
CA GLY A 269 9.44 -0.23 -6.04
C GLY A 269 8.30 0.77 -6.10
N ILE A 270 7.10 0.30 -5.78
CA ILE A 270 5.86 1.09 -5.85
C ILE A 270 5.89 2.29 -4.92
N ALA A 271 6.41 2.13 -3.70
CA ALA A 271 6.41 3.15 -2.67
C ALA A 271 7.12 4.42 -3.16
N ALA A 272 8.33 4.24 -3.69
CA ALA A 272 9.14 5.32 -4.23
C ALA A 272 8.44 6.03 -5.41
N VAL A 273 7.88 5.26 -6.36
CA VAL A 273 7.13 5.81 -7.50
C VAL A 273 5.94 6.65 -7.02
N LYS A 274 5.11 6.10 -6.13
CA LYS A 274 3.89 6.79 -5.65
C LYS A 274 4.23 8.06 -4.89
N CYS A 275 5.22 8.02 -3.98
CA CYS A 275 5.68 9.19 -3.25
C CYS A 275 6.11 10.32 -4.19
N MET A 276 7.04 10.04 -5.10
CA MET A 276 7.56 11.04 -6.04
C MET A 276 6.45 11.62 -6.92
N ARG A 277 5.58 10.79 -7.52
CA ARG A 277 4.48 11.29 -8.36
C ARG A 277 3.54 12.22 -7.59
N SER A 278 3.21 11.85 -6.35
CA SER A 278 2.25 12.58 -5.53
C SER A 278 2.80 13.94 -5.10
N ILE A 279 4.05 13.97 -4.63
CA ILE A 279 4.68 15.23 -4.22
C ILE A 279 5.01 16.10 -5.44
N ARG A 280 5.49 15.54 -6.56
CA ARG A 280 5.74 16.33 -7.78
C ARG A 280 4.48 16.94 -8.35
N ARG A 281 3.36 16.21 -8.32
CA ARG A 281 2.06 16.76 -8.72
C ARG A 281 1.68 17.95 -7.84
N TRP A 282 1.76 17.79 -6.52
CA TRP A 282 1.48 18.88 -5.59
C TRP A 282 2.44 20.06 -5.80
N ALA A 283 3.73 19.80 -5.99
CA ALA A 283 4.74 20.82 -6.25
C ALA A 283 4.44 21.60 -7.54
N TYR A 284 4.04 20.92 -8.61
CA TYR A 284 3.59 21.59 -9.83
C TYR A 284 2.32 22.42 -9.61
N GLU A 285 1.36 21.92 -8.84
CA GLU A 285 0.13 22.65 -8.52
C GLU A 285 0.44 23.94 -7.75
N MET A 286 1.32 23.88 -6.73
CA MET A 286 1.67 25.01 -5.85
C MET A 286 2.68 25.99 -6.45
N PHE A 287 3.73 25.48 -7.11
CA PHE A 287 4.90 26.27 -7.52
C PHE A 287 5.04 26.43 -9.05
N LYS A 288 4.17 25.75 -9.83
CA LYS A 288 4.34 25.56 -11.29
C LYS A 288 5.69 24.95 -11.67
N ASN A 289 6.32 24.24 -10.72
CA ASN A 289 7.59 23.56 -10.87
C ASN A 289 7.53 22.21 -10.17
N GLU A 290 7.49 21.12 -10.95
CA GLU A 290 7.47 19.76 -10.41
C GLU A 290 8.75 19.40 -9.65
N ARG A 291 9.87 20.08 -9.91
CA ARG A 291 11.17 19.86 -9.26
C ARG A 291 11.45 20.85 -8.13
N ALA A 292 10.44 21.57 -7.64
CA ALA A 292 10.57 22.39 -6.43
C ALA A 292 11.01 21.53 -5.22
N ILE A 293 10.60 20.26 -5.21
CA ILE A 293 11.09 19.24 -4.28
C ILE A 293 11.92 18.23 -5.08
N ARG A 294 13.20 18.08 -4.70
CA ARG A 294 14.15 17.14 -5.32
C ARG A 294 14.17 15.83 -4.56
N PHE A 295 14.33 14.73 -5.28
CA PHE A 295 14.40 13.40 -4.69
C PHE A 295 15.76 12.76 -4.85
N VAL A 296 16.28 12.23 -3.74
CA VAL A 296 17.41 11.30 -3.70
C VAL A 296 16.84 9.91 -3.43
N VAL A 297 17.25 8.90 -4.19
CA VAL A 297 16.83 7.50 -3.98
C VAL A 297 18.03 6.60 -3.71
N MET A 298 17.84 5.59 -2.86
CA MET A 298 18.79 4.49 -2.69
C MET A 298 18.55 3.45 -3.80
N VAL A 299 19.61 2.86 -4.35
CA VAL A 299 19.49 1.90 -5.47
C VAL A 299 20.42 0.70 -5.27
N THR A 300 19.85 -0.49 -5.22
CA THR A 300 20.61 -1.75 -5.20
C THR A 300 21.05 -2.17 -6.61
N PRO A 301 22.09 -3.01 -6.75
CA PRO A 301 22.47 -3.59 -8.04
C PRO A 301 21.33 -4.35 -8.71
N GLU A 302 20.47 -5.00 -7.92
CA GLU A 302 19.32 -5.77 -8.41
C GLU A 302 18.22 -4.86 -8.97
N ASP A 303 17.89 -3.77 -8.27
CA ASP A 303 16.92 -2.77 -8.75
C ASP A 303 17.41 -2.10 -10.05
N LEU A 304 18.72 -1.80 -10.12
CA LEU A 304 19.34 -1.22 -11.31
C LEU A 304 19.29 -2.20 -12.49
N LYS A 305 19.63 -3.47 -12.26
CA LYS A 305 19.55 -4.54 -13.28
C LYS A 305 18.11 -4.79 -13.74
N ALA A 306 17.15 -4.68 -12.82
CA ALA A 306 15.72 -4.80 -13.09
C ALA A 306 15.13 -3.61 -13.84
N ASN A 307 15.90 -2.52 -14.02
CA ASN A 307 15.47 -1.27 -14.65
C ASN A 307 14.25 -0.66 -13.93
N ALA A 308 14.30 -0.63 -12.59
CA ALA A 308 13.20 -0.17 -11.75
C ALA A 308 12.80 1.29 -12.05
N GLU A 309 11.50 1.57 -12.10
CA GLU A 309 10.99 2.84 -12.65
C GLU A 309 11.33 4.04 -11.76
N TYR A 310 11.37 3.85 -10.44
CA TYR A 310 11.67 4.92 -9.49
C TYR A 310 13.08 5.52 -9.71
N ILE A 311 14.03 4.74 -10.23
CA ILE A 311 15.41 5.21 -10.48
C ILE A 311 15.41 6.31 -11.54
N LYS A 312 14.63 6.13 -12.61
CA LYS A 312 14.52 7.11 -13.71
C LYS A 312 13.77 8.37 -13.29
N MET A 313 12.87 8.22 -12.33
CA MET A 313 12.09 9.34 -11.83
C MET A 313 12.89 10.24 -10.90
N ALA A 314 13.81 9.69 -10.11
CA ALA A 314 14.57 10.46 -9.12
C ALA A 314 15.47 11.54 -9.75
N ASP A 315 15.75 12.60 -8.99
CA ASP A 315 16.68 13.65 -9.41
C ASP A 315 18.15 13.23 -9.19
N HIS A 316 18.38 12.40 -8.17
CA HIS A 316 19.68 11.81 -7.86
C HIS A 316 19.48 10.41 -7.28
N TYR A 317 20.45 9.51 -7.51
CA TYR A 317 20.44 8.20 -6.90
C TYR A 317 21.80 7.87 -6.26
N VAL A 318 21.77 7.06 -5.21
CA VAL A 318 22.96 6.60 -4.49
C VAL A 318 23.00 5.07 -4.55
N PRO A 319 24.06 4.47 -5.13
CA PRO A 319 24.25 3.03 -5.08
C PRO A 319 24.40 2.54 -3.64
N VAL A 320 23.71 1.46 -3.29
CA VAL A 320 23.77 0.81 -1.97
C VAL A 320 24.05 -0.69 -2.11
N PRO A 321 24.47 -1.39 -1.05
CA PRO A 321 24.71 -2.84 -1.10
C PRO A 321 23.47 -3.63 -1.54
N GLY A 322 23.68 -4.69 -2.33
CA GLY A 322 22.62 -5.59 -2.77
C GLY A 322 22.19 -6.62 -1.71
N GLY A 323 21.44 -7.63 -2.15
CA GLY A 323 20.92 -8.69 -1.29
C GLY A 323 19.73 -8.28 -0.43
N SER A 324 19.58 -8.93 0.73
CA SER A 324 18.48 -8.70 1.67
C SER A 324 18.37 -7.23 2.10
N ASN A 325 17.15 -6.79 2.40
CA ASN A 325 16.86 -5.40 2.74
C ASN A 325 17.62 -4.89 3.99
N ASN A 326 18.02 -5.78 4.89
CA ASN A 326 18.86 -5.48 6.05
C ASN A 326 20.22 -4.86 5.69
N ASN A 327 20.69 -5.07 4.46
CA ASN A 327 21.93 -4.49 3.96
C ASN A 327 21.73 -3.08 3.36
N ASN A 328 20.48 -2.70 3.04
CA ASN A 328 20.15 -1.51 2.28
C ASN A 328 18.96 -0.73 2.87
N TYR A 329 17.74 -0.91 2.36
CA TYR A 329 16.55 -0.11 2.69
C TYR A 329 16.08 -0.26 4.14
N ALA A 330 16.44 -1.35 4.82
CA ALA A 330 16.16 -1.56 6.24
C ALA A 330 17.37 -1.23 7.15
N ASN A 331 18.52 -0.84 6.57
CA ASN A 331 19.71 -0.48 7.32
C ASN A 331 19.65 1.00 7.75
N VAL A 332 19.28 1.22 9.01
CA VAL A 332 19.10 2.56 9.57
C VAL A 332 20.40 3.38 9.53
N GLU A 333 21.53 2.80 9.91
CA GLU A 333 22.82 3.51 9.94
C GLU A 333 23.22 3.97 8.53
N LEU A 334 23.03 3.12 7.53
CA LEU A 334 23.29 3.45 6.12
C LEU A 334 22.36 4.57 5.63
N ILE A 335 21.07 4.52 5.98
CA ILE A 335 20.11 5.57 5.58
C ILE A 335 20.54 6.93 6.15
N VAL A 336 20.92 6.97 7.42
CA VAL A 336 21.38 8.20 8.09
C VAL A 336 22.67 8.72 7.45
N ASP A 337 23.66 7.85 7.20
CA ASP A 337 24.89 8.22 6.49
C ASP A 337 24.61 8.83 5.11
N ILE A 338 23.74 8.20 4.32
CA ILE A 338 23.37 8.70 2.99
C ILE A 338 22.65 10.06 3.11
N ALA A 339 21.74 10.21 4.08
CA ALA A 339 21.01 11.44 4.29
C ALA A 339 21.97 12.61 4.60
N LEU A 340 22.96 12.37 5.45
CA LEU A 340 24.02 13.32 5.79
C LEU A 340 24.89 13.67 4.56
N ARG A 341 25.42 12.66 3.86
CA ARG A 341 26.30 12.87 2.69
C ARG A 341 25.61 13.60 1.54
N THR A 342 24.31 13.38 1.36
CA THR A 342 23.52 13.99 0.28
C THR A 342 22.85 15.31 0.67
N GLN A 343 23.00 15.73 1.94
CA GLN A 343 22.45 16.96 2.49
C GLN A 343 20.96 17.11 2.16
N VAL A 344 20.18 16.07 2.47
CA VAL A 344 18.71 16.14 2.42
C VAL A 344 18.20 16.82 3.69
N GLN A 345 16.99 17.37 3.67
CA GLN A 345 16.34 17.89 4.88
C GLN A 345 15.39 16.86 5.50
N ALA A 346 14.93 15.89 4.71
CA ALA A 346 13.97 14.91 5.17
C ALA A 346 14.18 13.53 4.56
N VAL A 347 13.74 12.50 5.28
CA VAL A 347 13.73 11.11 4.85
C VAL A 347 12.30 10.59 4.83
N TRP A 348 11.90 9.95 3.74
CA TRP A 348 10.62 9.25 3.59
C TRP A 348 10.87 7.75 3.47
N ALA A 349 10.30 6.97 4.38
CA ALA A 349 10.44 5.52 4.38
C ALA A 349 9.20 4.78 3.84
N GLY A 350 8.05 5.44 3.67
CA GLY A 350 6.84 4.81 3.15
C GLY A 350 6.37 3.63 3.99
N TRP A 351 6.37 2.42 3.41
CA TRP A 351 6.00 1.16 4.06
C TRP A 351 7.04 0.07 3.81
N GLY A 352 7.07 -0.94 4.69
CA GLY A 352 8.10 -1.98 4.65
C GLY A 352 9.48 -1.44 5.05
N HIS A 353 10.52 -2.26 4.92
CA HIS A 353 11.89 -1.89 5.25
C HIS A 353 12.02 -1.25 6.65
N ALA A 354 12.66 -0.08 6.77
CA ALA A 354 12.82 0.64 8.04
C ALA A 354 11.62 1.54 8.42
N SER A 355 10.48 1.49 7.70
CA SER A 355 9.35 2.41 7.95
C SER A 355 8.72 2.32 9.33
N GLU A 356 8.77 1.15 9.96
CA GLU A 356 8.25 0.90 11.31
C GLU A 356 9.39 0.79 12.35
N ASN A 357 10.65 1.06 11.96
CA ASN A 357 11.78 0.95 12.87
C ASN A 357 11.98 2.27 13.62
N PRO A 358 11.72 2.32 14.95
CA PRO A 358 11.81 3.56 15.72
C PRO A 358 13.22 4.14 15.82
N LYS A 359 14.27 3.34 15.57
CA LYS A 359 15.65 3.84 15.52
C LYS A 359 15.88 4.82 14.37
N LEU A 360 15.11 4.72 13.28
CA LEU A 360 15.25 5.59 12.13
C LEU A 360 14.90 7.06 12.46
N PRO A 361 13.68 7.40 12.92
CA PRO A 361 13.41 8.75 13.37
C PRO A 361 14.33 9.18 14.52
N GLU A 362 14.67 8.28 15.46
CA GLU A 362 15.57 8.62 16.58
C GLU A 362 16.93 9.15 16.09
N LEU A 363 17.60 8.44 15.18
CA LEU A 363 18.91 8.85 14.67
C LEU A 363 18.80 10.05 13.73
N LEU A 364 17.75 10.14 12.92
CA LEU A 364 17.52 11.31 12.06
C LEU A 364 17.32 12.59 12.88
N HIS A 365 16.53 12.53 13.96
CA HIS A 365 16.29 13.67 14.84
C HIS A 365 17.56 14.15 15.56
N LYS A 366 18.44 13.23 15.98
CA LYS A 366 19.75 13.58 16.57
C LYS A 366 20.63 14.39 15.62
N GLU A 367 20.52 14.12 14.32
CA GLU A 367 21.24 14.82 13.26
C GLU A 367 20.48 16.04 12.69
N GLY A 368 19.33 16.41 13.27
CA GLY A 368 18.50 17.53 12.81
C GLY A 368 17.75 17.28 11.50
N LEU A 369 17.63 16.03 11.05
CA LEU A 369 16.90 15.62 9.85
C LEU A 369 15.45 15.30 10.18
N VAL A 370 14.54 15.60 9.24
CA VAL A 370 13.10 15.34 9.41
C VAL A 370 12.76 13.92 8.96
N PHE A 371 12.09 13.14 9.80
CA PHE A 371 11.44 11.93 9.36
C PHE A 371 10.00 12.24 8.89
N LEU A 372 9.64 11.87 7.66
CA LEU A 372 8.29 12.07 7.11
C LEU A 372 7.32 10.95 7.54
N GLY A 373 7.18 10.76 8.85
CA GLY A 373 6.36 9.75 9.52
C GLY A 373 6.19 10.07 11.00
N PRO A 374 5.69 9.15 11.83
CA PRO A 374 5.56 9.39 13.26
C PRO A 374 6.94 9.41 13.96
N PRO A 375 7.06 10.10 15.11
CA PRO A 375 8.30 10.14 15.88
C PRO A 375 8.59 8.80 16.56
N GLU A 376 9.85 8.60 16.97
CA GLU A 376 10.33 7.38 17.62
C GLU A 376 9.51 6.99 18.85
N ARG A 377 9.10 7.98 19.66
CA ARG A 377 8.27 7.75 20.86
C ARG A 377 6.91 7.15 20.53
N ALA A 378 6.24 7.67 19.49
CA ALA A 378 4.95 7.15 19.04
C ALA A 378 5.10 5.75 18.43
N MET A 379 6.16 5.52 17.66
CA MET A 379 6.49 4.20 17.12
C MET A 379 6.77 3.17 18.23
N TRP A 380 7.52 3.52 19.26
CA TRP A 380 7.78 2.62 20.40
C TRP A 380 6.50 2.28 21.16
N ALA A 381 5.61 3.26 21.39
CA ALA A 381 4.37 3.06 22.12
C ALA A 381 3.37 2.15 21.39
N LEU A 382 3.41 2.14 20.05
CA LEU A 382 2.40 1.49 19.21
C LEU A 382 2.90 0.32 18.37
N GLY A 383 4.22 0.17 18.19
CA GLY A 383 4.83 -0.89 17.39
C GLY A 383 4.84 -2.26 18.07
N ASP A 384 4.87 -2.29 19.40
CA ASP A 384 4.71 -3.53 20.16
C ASP A 384 3.22 -3.83 20.40
N LYS A 385 2.76 -5.05 20.07
CA LYS A 385 1.34 -5.41 20.12
C LYS A 385 0.76 -5.42 21.54
N VAL A 386 1.58 -5.78 22.53
CA VAL A 386 1.20 -5.77 23.96
C VAL A 386 1.10 -4.33 24.44
N ALA A 387 2.12 -3.52 24.19
CA ALA A 387 2.13 -2.10 24.55
C ALA A 387 0.96 -1.35 23.89
N SER A 388 0.78 -1.54 22.59
CA SER A 388 -0.28 -0.93 21.78
C SER A 388 -1.67 -1.29 22.31
N SER A 389 -1.89 -2.56 22.71
CA SER A 389 -3.16 -2.99 23.31
C SER A 389 -3.42 -2.33 24.68
N ILE A 390 -2.39 -2.15 25.51
CA ILE A 390 -2.51 -1.44 26.79
C ILE A 390 -2.84 0.04 26.57
N VAL A 391 -2.20 0.68 25.58
CA VAL A 391 -2.50 2.06 25.19
C VAL A 391 -3.94 2.18 24.70
N ALA A 392 -4.40 1.25 23.84
CA ALA A 392 -5.77 1.22 23.35
C ALA A 392 -6.80 1.09 24.49
N GLN A 393 -6.55 0.20 25.47
CA GLN A 393 -7.40 0.07 26.67
C GLN A 393 -7.39 1.33 27.54
N THR A 394 -6.25 2.03 27.60
CA THR A 394 -6.11 3.31 28.32
C THR A 394 -6.91 4.42 27.62
N ALA A 395 -6.96 4.40 26.28
CA ALA A 395 -7.78 5.28 25.45
C ALA A 395 -9.27 4.89 25.36
N GLU A 396 -9.68 3.89 26.15
CA GLU A 396 -11.05 3.36 26.21
C GLU A 396 -11.54 2.82 24.86
N ILE A 397 -10.62 2.23 24.09
CA ILE A 397 -10.92 1.58 22.82
C ILE A 397 -11.17 0.10 23.09
N PRO A 398 -12.29 -0.48 22.61
CA PRO A 398 -12.55 -1.90 22.78
C PRO A 398 -11.40 -2.76 22.23
N THR A 399 -10.97 -3.76 22.98
CA THR A 399 -9.97 -4.75 22.54
C THR A 399 -10.58 -6.15 22.68
N LEU A 400 -10.10 -7.10 21.87
CA LEU A 400 -10.48 -8.50 22.05
C LEU A 400 -9.98 -9.00 23.41
N PRO A 401 -10.70 -9.92 24.08
CA PRO A 401 -10.21 -10.56 25.29
C PRO A 401 -8.82 -11.17 25.08
N TRP A 402 -7.86 -10.81 25.94
CA TRP A 402 -6.47 -11.23 25.84
C TRP A 402 -5.83 -11.33 27.23
N SER A 403 -4.61 -11.85 27.30
CA SER A 403 -3.90 -12.08 28.57
C SER A 403 -3.71 -10.80 29.40
N GLY A 404 -3.66 -9.64 28.74
CA GLY A 404 -3.60 -8.32 29.37
C GLY A 404 -4.91 -7.53 29.34
N SER A 405 -6.07 -8.20 29.24
CA SER A 405 -7.36 -7.53 29.40
C SER A 405 -7.41 -6.73 30.71
N ASP A 406 -8.03 -5.55 30.67
CA ASP A 406 -8.19 -4.61 31.78
C ASP A 406 -6.91 -3.91 32.27
N LEU A 407 -5.77 -4.12 31.60
CA LEU A 407 -4.54 -3.37 31.88
C LEU A 407 -4.63 -1.94 31.33
N LYS A 408 -4.54 -0.95 32.22
CA LYS A 408 -4.47 0.47 31.86
C LYS A 408 -3.16 1.09 32.35
N ALA A 409 -2.54 1.88 31.49
CA ALA A 409 -1.37 2.66 31.81
C ALA A 409 -1.74 3.95 32.55
N GLN A 410 -0.78 4.54 33.26
CA GLN A 410 -0.94 5.88 33.82
C GLN A 410 -0.82 6.90 32.70
N TYR A 411 -1.83 7.76 32.57
CA TYR A 411 -1.88 8.82 31.57
C TYR A 411 -2.10 10.17 32.25
N SER A 412 -1.18 11.11 32.04
CA SER A 412 -1.22 12.46 32.63
C SER A 412 -1.73 13.53 31.66
N GLY A 413 -2.54 13.16 30.67
CA GLY A 413 -3.08 14.08 29.64
C GLY A 413 -2.09 14.47 28.53
N LYS A 414 -0.78 14.38 28.78
CA LYS A 414 0.26 14.66 27.78
C LYS A 414 1.27 13.53 27.61
N LYS A 415 1.40 12.67 28.62
CA LYS A 415 2.39 11.58 28.65
C LYS A 415 1.71 10.28 29.02
N ILE A 416 2.01 9.23 28.26
CA ILE A 416 1.67 7.85 28.61
C ILE A 416 2.95 7.10 28.97
N LYS A 417 2.91 6.39 30.10
CA LYS A 417 4.04 5.58 30.59
C LYS A 417 3.53 4.16 30.85
N ILE A 418 4.13 3.18 30.19
CA ILE A 418 3.91 1.77 30.46
C ILE A 418 5.14 1.29 31.24
N SER A 419 4.94 0.86 32.49
CA SER A 419 6.04 0.27 33.26
C SER A 419 6.37 -1.12 32.73
N SER A 420 7.62 -1.56 32.90
CA SER A 420 8.04 -2.92 32.54
C SER A 420 7.21 -3.98 33.26
N GLU A 421 6.76 -3.70 34.49
CA GLU A 421 5.84 -4.56 35.25
C GLU A 421 4.46 -4.64 34.59
N LEU A 422 3.87 -3.49 34.20
CA LEU A 422 2.57 -3.46 33.54
C LEU A 422 2.63 -4.19 32.20
N PHE A 423 3.71 -4.00 31.44
CA PHE A 423 3.97 -4.71 30.20
C PHE A 423 4.05 -6.23 30.44
N ALA A 424 4.86 -6.66 31.40
CA ALA A 424 5.06 -8.08 31.72
C ALA A 424 3.76 -8.78 32.16
N ARG A 425 2.84 -8.06 32.82
CA ARG A 425 1.51 -8.58 33.19
C ARG A 425 0.62 -8.90 31.97
N GLY A 426 0.83 -8.25 30.84
CA GLY A 426 0.13 -8.56 29.59
C GLY A 426 0.70 -9.78 28.87
N CYS A 427 1.93 -10.18 29.23
CA CYS A 427 2.65 -11.29 28.63
C CYS A 427 2.43 -12.61 29.37
N VAL A 428 2.76 -13.69 28.68
CA VAL A 428 2.73 -15.06 29.14
C VAL A 428 4.14 -15.64 28.99
N THR A 429 4.75 -16.04 30.09
CA THR A 429 6.15 -16.51 30.10
C THR A 429 6.28 -18.03 30.01
N ASN A 430 5.24 -18.77 30.38
CA ASN A 430 5.23 -20.23 30.39
C ASN A 430 3.84 -20.78 30.05
N VAL A 431 3.79 -22.10 29.84
CA VAL A 431 2.57 -22.82 29.43
C VAL A 431 1.48 -22.70 30.50
N GLU A 432 1.84 -22.75 31.78
CA GLU A 432 0.90 -22.69 32.90
C GLU A 432 0.18 -21.32 32.95
N GLN A 433 0.93 -20.22 32.83
CA GLN A 433 0.37 -18.87 32.73
C GLN A 433 -0.51 -18.73 31.49
N GLY A 434 -0.11 -19.35 30.37
CA GLY A 434 -0.87 -19.34 29.13
C GLY A 434 -2.22 -20.02 29.28
N LEU A 435 -2.23 -21.24 29.84
CA LEU A 435 -3.46 -21.97 30.14
C LEU A 435 -4.36 -21.23 31.13
N ALA A 436 -3.78 -20.58 32.15
CA ALA A 436 -4.54 -19.75 33.08
C ALA A 436 -5.20 -18.55 32.39
N ALA A 437 -4.52 -17.90 31.44
CA ALA A 437 -5.12 -16.86 30.61
C ALA A 437 -6.23 -17.40 29.71
N VAL A 438 -6.01 -18.57 29.08
CA VAL A 438 -7.02 -19.21 28.23
C VAL A 438 -8.28 -19.61 29.00
N ASN A 439 -8.16 -20.04 30.27
CA ASN A 439 -9.33 -20.34 31.09
C ASN A 439 -10.25 -19.12 31.30
N LYS A 440 -9.69 -17.89 31.24
CA LYS A 440 -10.48 -16.64 31.30
C LYS A 440 -11.03 -16.22 29.94
N ILE A 441 -10.25 -16.39 28.87
CA ILE A 441 -10.57 -15.95 27.50
C ILE A 441 -11.54 -16.92 26.79
N GLY A 442 -11.36 -18.22 27.03
CA GLY A 442 -12.03 -19.33 26.37
C GLY A 442 -11.50 -19.62 24.96
N PHE A 443 -11.45 -20.90 24.58
CA PHE A 443 -11.11 -21.34 23.22
C PHE A 443 -12.16 -20.91 22.17
N PRO A 444 -11.77 -20.87 20.88
CA PRO A 444 -10.40 -20.91 20.36
C PRO A 444 -9.63 -19.61 20.63
N VAL A 445 -8.30 -19.72 20.72
CA VAL A 445 -7.39 -18.60 21.00
C VAL A 445 -6.24 -18.54 19.98
N MET A 446 -5.53 -17.41 19.99
CA MET A 446 -4.30 -17.18 19.25
C MET A 446 -3.15 -16.93 20.23
N ILE A 447 -2.07 -17.68 20.09
CA ILE A 447 -0.78 -17.39 20.72
C ILE A 447 0.00 -16.50 19.76
N LYS A 448 0.49 -15.36 20.23
CA LYS A 448 1.25 -14.40 19.42
C LYS A 448 2.51 -13.95 20.14
N ALA A 449 3.64 -14.00 19.43
CA ALA A 449 4.84 -13.26 19.80
C ALA A 449 4.67 -11.79 19.42
N SER A 450 5.05 -10.87 20.31
CA SER A 450 4.89 -9.44 20.12
C SER A 450 5.73 -8.93 18.94
N GLU A 451 6.98 -9.40 18.86
CA GLU A 451 7.96 -9.02 17.83
C GLU A 451 7.87 -9.94 16.58
N GLY A 452 6.83 -10.76 16.48
CA GLY A 452 6.59 -11.62 15.33
C GLY A 452 6.04 -10.84 14.12
N GLY A 453 6.87 -10.68 13.09
CA GLY A 453 6.50 -10.05 11.81
C GLY A 453 6.10 -11.07 10.73
N GLY A 454 5.21 -10.67 9.80
CA GLY A 454 4.91 -11.45 8.59
C GLY A 454 4.28 -12.83 8.83
N GLY A 455 3.49 -12.97 9.89
CA GLY A 455 2.86 -14.25 10.27
C GLY A 455 3.72 -15.19 11.11
N LYS A 456 4.98 -14.81 11.40
CA LYS A 456 5.85 -15.58 12.30
C LYS A 456 5.46 -15.41 13.76
N GLY A 457 5.58 -16.49 14.53
CA GLY A 457 5.27 -16.46 15.97
C GLY A 457 3.78 -16.34 16.27
N ILE A 458 2.91 -16.81 15.35
CA ILE A 458 1.46 -16.82 15.52
C ILE A 458 0.93 -18.25 15.39
N ARG A 459 0.15 -18.72 16.35
CA ARG A 459 -0.51 -20.04 16.30
C ARG A 459 -1.94 -19.97 16.78
N ARG A 460 -2.86 -20.55 16.01
CA ARG A 460 -4.22 -20.83 16.45
C ARG A 460 -4.22 -22.08 17.33
N VAL A 461 -4.96 -22.02 18.44
CA VAL A 461 -5.16 -23.15 19.34
C VAL A 461 -6.65 -23.35 19.55
N ASP A 462 -7.14 -24.55 19.29
CA ASP A 462 -8.56 -24.89 19.44
C ASP A 462 -8.86 -25.64 20.74
N THR A 463 -7.89 -26.33 21.34
CA THR A 463 -8.07 -27.16 22.54
C THR A 463 -6.94 -26.99 23.57
N THR A 464 -7.21 -27.42 24.81
CA THR A 464 -6.26 -27.35 25.93
C THR A 464 -5.02 -28.23 25.68
N GLU A 465 -5.22 -29.39 25.07
CA GLU A 465 -4.18 -30.41 24.86
C GLU A 465 -3.12 -29.96 23.85
N GLU A 466 -3.51 -29.16 22.87
CA GLU A 466 -2.62 -28.63 21.82
C GLU A 466 -1.78 -27.44 22.30
N PHE A 467 -2.28 -26.69 23.30
CA PHE A 467 -1.67 -25.43 23.74
C PHE A 467 -0.19 -25.54 24.10
N PRO A 468 0.28 -26.52 24.90
CA PRO A 468 1.69 -26.61 25.29
C PRO A 468 2.63 -26.82 24.09
N GLY A 469 2.20 -27.59 23.08
CA GLY A 469 2.98 -27.84 21.87
C GLY A 469 3.12 -26.57 21.04
N LEU A 470 2.00 -25.89 20.79
CA LEU A 470 1.95 -24.69 19.97
C LEU A 470 2.61 -23.48 20.64
N PHE A 471 2.54 -23.36 21.97
CA PHE A 471 3.25 -22.33 22.72
C PHE A 471 4.76 -22.44 22.55
N ARG A 472 5.33 -23.65 22.72
CA ARG A 472 6.76 -23.90 22.53
C ARG A 472 7.20 -23.65 21.09
N GLN A 473 6.35 -23.93 20.10
CA GLN A 473 6.63 -23.58 18.70
C GLN A 473 6.77 -22.07 18.51
N VAL A 474 5.85 -21.26 19.06
CA VAL A 474 5.95 -19.79 18.99
C VAL A 474 7.24 -19.30 19.66
N GLN A 475 7.56 -19.84 20.84
CA GLN A 475 8.78 -19.49 21.57
C GLN A 475 10.06 -19.84 20.80
N ALA A 476 10.08 -20.98 20.11
CA ALA A 476 11.21 -21.40 19.29
C ALA A 476 11.33 -20.60 17.98
N GLU A 477 10.19 -20.19 17.40
CA GLU A 477 10.15 -19.43 16.16
C GLU A 477 10.60 -17.97 16.34
N VAL A 478 10.29 -17.38 17.50
CA VAL A 478 10.70 -16.01 17.85
C VAL A 478 11.35 -15.99 19.25
N PRO A 479 12.60 -16.46 19.38
CA PRO A 479 13.29 -16.53 20.66
C PRO A 479 13.42 -15.17 21.34
N GLY A 480 13.12 -15.10 22.64
CA GLY A 480 13.24 -13.89 23.45
C GLY A 480 12.11 -12.87 23.28
N SER A 481 11.19 -13.08 22.35
CA SER A 481 10.04 -12.20 22.16
C SER A 481 8.97 -12.43 23.23
N PRO A 482 8.38 -11.36 23.79
CA PRO A 482 7.24 -11.48 24.68
C PRO A 482 6.07 -12.18 23.98
N ILE A 483 5.44 -13.15 24.64
CA ILE A 483 4.28 -13.88 24.10
C ILE A 483 3.03 -13.39 24.82
N PHE A 484 1.91 -13.28 24.11
CA PHE A 484 0.60 -13.03 24.69
C PHE A 484 -0.44 -13.94 24.04
N VAL A 485 -1.58 -14.09 24.71
CA VAL A 485 -2.69 -14.93 24.22
C VAL A 485 -3.92 -14.07 24.06
N MET A 486 -4.62 -14.21 22.93
CA MET A 486 -5.85 -13.45 22.65
C MET A 486 -6.95 -14.31 22.05
N LYS A 487 -8.19 -13.88 22.19
CA LYS A 487 -9.35 -14.54 21.58
C LYS A 487 -9.20 -14.56 20.05
N LEU A 488 -9.55 -15.68 19.43
CA LEU A 488 -9.70 -15.74 17.98
C LEU A 488 -11.07 -15.16 17.58
N ALA A 489 -11.07 -14.04 16.86
CA ALA A 489 -12.27 -13.54 16.20
C ALA A 489 -12.59 -14.41 14.97
N ARG A 490 -13.86 -14.82 14.83
CA ARG A 490 -14.35 -15.63 13.71
C ARG A 490 -15.31 -14.81 12.87
N GLY A 491 -15.19 -14.91 11.54
CA GLY A 491 -16.09 -14.21 10.61
C GLY A 491 -16.03 -12.68 10.69
N ALA A 492 -15.02 -12.12 11.38
CA ALA A 492 -14.87 -10.69 11.52
C ALA A 492 -14.35 -10.05 10.22
N ARG A 493 -14.84 -8.84 9.94
CA ARG A 493 -14.32 -7.94 8.93
C ARG A 493 -13.07 -7.25 9.44
N HIS A 494 -12.15 -6.94 8.53
CA HIS A 494 -10.95 -6.17 8.82
C HIS A 494 -11.17 -4.75 8.32
N LEU A 495 -11.46 -3.85 9.25
CA LEU A 495 -11.75 -2.45 8.95
C LEU A 495 -10.61 -1.57 9.43
N GLU A 496 -10.42 -0.45 8.75
CA GLU A 496 -9.32 0.46 9.04
C GLU A 496 -9.80 1.89 9.07
N VAL A 497 -9.17 2.72 9.90
CA VAL A 497 -9.34 4.19 9.87
C VAL A 497 -8.03 4.83 9.46
N GLN A 498 -8.07 5.65 8.41
CA GLN A 498 -6.91 6.46 8.02
C GLN A 498 -6.77 7.64 8.97
N LEU A 499 -5.61 7.74 9.63
CA LEU A 499 -5.25 8.89 10.45
C LEU A 499 -4.33 9.84 9.70
N LEU A 500 -4.45 11.13 10.02
CA LEU A 500 -3.49 12.16 9.70
C LEU A 500 -3.34 13.10 10.91
N ALA A 501 -2.11 13.33 11.36
CA ALA A 501 -1.83 14.18 12.51
C ALA A 501 -0.69 15.17 12.24
N ASP A 502 -0.80 16.40 12.77
CA ASP A 502 0.28 17.39 12.72
C ASP A 502 1.17 17.37 13.97
N GLN A 503 2.19 18.23 13.98
CA GLN A 503 3.13 18.36 15.09
C GLN A 503 2.54 19.11 16.31
N TYR A 504 1.30 19.58 16.23
CA TYR A 504 0.67 20.46 17.21
C TYR A 504 -0.40 19.75 18.04
N GLY A 505 -0.49 18.42 17.92
CA GLY A 505 -1.47 17.59 18.62
C GLY A 505 -2.83 17.51 17.94
N ASN A 506 -3.00 18.09 16.74
CA ASN A 506 -4.21 17.86 15.96
C ASN A 506 -4.10 16.52 15.24
N ALA A 507 -5.16 15.72 15.31
CA ALA A 507 -5.29 14.48 14.56
C ALA A 507 -6.72 14.39 14.03
N ILE A 508 -6.86 13.88 12.80
CA ILE A 508 -8.14 13.68 12.13
C ILE A 508 -8.22 12.28 11.52
N SER A 509 -9.44 11.79 11.34
CA SER A 509 -9.74 10.65 10.48
C SER A 509 -9.98 11.12 9.04
N LEU A 510 -9.57 10.31 8.07
CA LEU A 510 -9.83 10.49 6.65
C LEU A 510 -10.67 9.31 6.14
N PHE A 511 -11.83 9.11 6.75
CA PHE A 511 -12.67 7.94 6.56
C PHE A 511 -11.90 6.66 6.86
N GLY A 512 -12.32 5.55 6.25
CA GLY A 512 -11.56 4.32 6.35
C GLY A 512 -11.85 3.30 5.26
N ARG A 513 -11.31 2.11 5.46
CA ARG A 513 -11.23 1.07 4.43
C ARG A 513 -11.77 -0.26 4.96
N ASP A 514 -12.31 -1.06 4.05
CA ASP A 514 -12.55 -2.48 4.28
C ASP A 514 -11.49 -3.30 3.53
N CYS A 515 -10.65 -4.00 4.30
CA CYS A 515 -9.58 -4.85 3.80
C CYS A 515 -9.82 -6.32 4.18
N SER A 516 -11.08 -6.73 4.32
CA SER A 516 -11.47 -8.08 4.77
C SER A 516 -11.05 -9.19 3.80
N ILE A 517 -10.91 -8.88 2.51
CA ILE A 517 -10.53 -9.87 1.50
C ILE A 517 -9.01 -10.06 1.55
N GLN A 518 -8.61 -11.05 2.33
CA GLN A 518 -7.22 -11.41 2.55
C GLN A 518 -6.97 -12.87 2.20
N ARG A 519 -5.78 -13.17 1.68
CA ARG A 519 -5.30 -14.54 1.49
C ARG A 519 -4.05 -14.75 2.33
N ARG A 520 -4.07 -15.72 3.25
CA ARG A 520 -2.94 -16.01 4.16
C ARG A 520 -2.41 -14.73 4.86
N HIS A 521 -3.33 -13.88 5.32
CA HIS A 521 -3.05 -12.58 5.95
C HIS A 521 -2.43 -11.50 5.04
N GLN A 522 -2.36 -11.75 3.73
CA GLN A 522 -2.04 -10.72 2.74
C GLN A 522 -3.33 -10.07 2.23
N LYS A 523 -3.43 -8.74 2.30
CA LYS A 523 -4.53 -7.97 1.71
C LYS A 523 -4.48 -8.09 0.18
N ILE A 524 -5.62 -8.31 -0.47
CA ILE A 524 -5.69 -8.50 -1.93
C ILE A 524 -6.63 -7.49 -2.58
N ILE A 525 -7.84 -7.37 -2.02
CA ILE A 525 -8.84 -6.38 -2.44
C ILE A 525 -9.12 -5.47 -1.25
N GLU A 526 -9.05 -4.17 -1.49
CA GLU A 526 -9.30 -3.13 -0.52
C GLU A 526 -10.36 -2.17 -1.06
N GLU A 527 -11.29 -1.75 -0.23
CA GLU A 527 -12.32 -0.78 -0.64
C GLU A 527 -12.44 0.41 0.32
N ALA A 528 -12.84 1.58 -0.20
CA ALA A 528 -13.08 2.79 0.58
C ALA A 528 -14.32 3.54 0.06
N PRO A 529 -15.16 4.14 0.92
CA PRO A 529 -15.15 4.00 2.37
C PRO A 529 -15.58 2.59 2.83
N ALA A 530 -15.35 2.25 4.10
CA ALA A 530 -15.93 1.06 4.72
C ALA A 530 -17.47 1.19 4.80
N ILE A 531 -18.19 0.32 4.08
CA ILE A 531 -19.67 0.38 4.01
C ILE A 531 -20.38 -0.66 4.88
N VAL A 532 -19.65 -1.65 5.39
CA VAL A 532 -20.24 -2.80 6.11
C VAL A 532 -20.64 -2.46 7.56
N ALA A 533 -19.96 -1.49 8.16
CA ALA A 533 -20.28 -1.02 9.50
C ALA A 533 -21.44 -0.01 9.46
N GLN A 534 -22.27 -0.01 10.52
CA GLN A 534 -23.27 1.04 10.68
C GLN A 534 -22.59 2.41 10.84
N PRO A 535 -23.16 3.51 10.30
CA PRO A 535 -22.54 4.82 10.31
C PRO A 535 -22.14 5.30 11.71
N GLU A 536 -22.97 5.06 12.72
CA GLU A 536 -22.73 5.47 14.11
C GLU A 536 -21.57 4.69 14.73
N VAL A 537 -21.47 3.39 14.42
CA VAL A 537 -20.37 2.54 14.88
C VAL A 537 -19.06 2.98 14.24
N PHE A 538 -19.09 3.26 12.93
CA PHE A 538 -17.89 3.70 12.23
C PHE A 538 -17.42 5.10 12.69
N GLU A 539 -18.36 6.00 12.99
CA GLU A 539 -18.03 7.29 13.61
C GLU A 539 -17.35 7.12 14.98
N ASP A 540 -17.79 6.16 15.79
CA ASP A 540 -17.13 5.84 17.05
C ASP A 540 -15.73 5.26 16.82
N MET A 541 -15.54 4.39 15.82
CA MET A 541 -14.22 3.89 15.41
C MET A 541 -13.27 5.01 14.97
N GLU A 542 -13.77 6.02 14.24
CA GLU A 542 -13.01 7.19 13.84
C GLU A 542 -12.57 8.02 15.06
N LYS A 543 -13.51 8.29 15.97
CA LYS A 543 -13.24 9.02 17.22
C LYS A 543 -12.24 8.26 18.09
N ALA A 544 -12.38 6.95 18.21
CA ALA A 544 -11.45 6.09 18.93
C ALA A 544 -10.03 6.17 18.34
N ALA A 545 -9.90 6.11 17.02
CA ALA A 545 -8.61 6.21 16.35
C ALA A 545 -7.95 7.58 16.56
N VAL A 546 -8.73 8.67 16.51
CA VAL A 546 -8.24 10.03 16.76
C VAL A 546 -7.79 10.20 18.22
N ARG A 547 -8.56 9.67 19.20
CA ARG A 547 -8.16 9.69 20.61
C ARG A 547 -6.83 8.95 20.82
N LEU A 548 -6.66 7.78 20.20
CA LEU A 548 -5.41 7.02 20.27
C LEU A 548 -4.22 7.83 19.73
N ALA A 549 -4.38 8.42 18.55
CA ALA A 549 -3.35 9.22 17.89
C ALA A 549 -2.92 10.42 18.76
N LYS A 550 -3.88 11.14 19.34
CA LYS A 550 -3.61 12.27 20.24
C LYS A 550 -2.92 11.83 21.52
N MET A 551 -3.35 10.71 22.12
CA MET A 551 -2.80 10.19 23.37
C MET A 551 -1.29 9.88 23.27
N VAL A 552 -0.84 9.34 22.13
CA VAL A 552 0.56 8.97 21.92
C VAL A 552 1.41 10.07 21.27
N GLY A 553 0.83 11.24 20.98
CA GLY A 553 1.52 12.29 20.24
C GLY A 553 1.92 11.87 18.82
N TYR A 554 1.01 11.18 18.12
CA TYR A 554 1.24 10.72 16.76
C TYR A 554 1.39 11.89 15.77
N VAL A 555 2.20 11.71 14.73
CA VAL A 555 2.44 12.71 13.68
C VAL A 555 2.44 12.00 12.32
N SER A 556 2.09 12.72 11.25
CA SER A 556 2.04 12.22 9.87
C SER A 556 0.87 11.26 9.66
N ALA A 557 0.95 10.42 8.64
CA ALA A 557 -0.07 9.42 8.30
C ALA A 557 0.10 8.14 9.14
N GLY A 558 -1.03 7.52 9.50
CA GLY A 558 -1.06 6.21 10.17
C GLY A 558 -2.39 5.52 9.93
N THR A 559 -2.48 4.24 10.28
CA THR A 559 -3.74 3.50 10.17
C THR A 559 -4.03 2.77 11.46
N VAL A 560 -5.23 2.96 12.03
CA VAL A 560 -5.75 2.07 13.06
C VAL A 560 -6.53 0.96 12.40
N GLU A 561 -6.17 -0.29 12.70
CA GLU A 561 -6.86 -1.48 12.22
C GLU A 561 -7.79 -2.01 13.32
N TYR A 562 -8.96 -2.47 12.90
CA TYR A 562 -10.02 -3.01 13.74
C TYR A 562 -10.54 -4.34 13.18
N LEU A 563 -10.99 -5.18 14.09
CA LEU A 563 -11.82 -6.34 13.79
C LEU A 563 -13.27 -6.00 14.08
N TYR A 564 -14.13 -6.09 13.07
CA TYR A 564 -15.56 -5.80 13.18
C TYR A 564 -16.36 -7.11 13.05
N ASP A 565 -17.02 -7.52 14.13
CA ASP A 565 -17.70 -8.81 14.21
C ASP A 565 -19.12 -8.78 13.59
N PRO A 566 -19.72 -9.96 13.34
CA PRO A 566 -21.10 -10.04 12.84
C PRO A 566 -22.16 -9.45 13.78
N GLU A 567 -21.86 -9.32 15.08
CA GLU A 567 -22.75 -8.70 16.07
C GLU A 567 -22.69 -7.16 16.05
N GLY A 568 -21.86 -6.57 15.19
CA GLY A 568 -21.74 -5.13 15.02
C GLY A 568 -20.80 -4.46 16.02
N ARG A 569 -20.00 -5.23 16.75
CA ARG A 569 -18.96 -4.72 17.66
C ARG A 569 -17.64 -4.65 16.94
N TYR A 570 -16.83 -3.66 17.29
CA TYR A 570 -15.47 -3.53 16.79
C TYR A 570 -14.46 -3.70 17.92
N PHE A 571 -13.26 -4.16 17.57
CA PHE A 571 -12.15 -4.35 18.49
C PHE A 571 -10.85 -3.89 17.84
N PHE A 572 -10.06 -3.11 18.56
CA PHE A 572 -8.73 -2.68 18.15
C PHE A 572 -7.84 -3.90 17.86
N LEU A 573 -7.13 -3.83 16.73
CA LEU A 573 -6.15 -4.83 16.33
C LEU A 573 -4.74 -4.29 16.53
N GLU A 574 -4.41 -3.19 15.86
CA GLU A 574 -3.12 -2.49 15.96
C GLU A 574 -3.21 -1.09 15.34
N LEU A 575 -2.17 -0.28 15.54
CA LEU A 575 -1.95 0.96 14.80
C LEU A 575 -0.66 0.81 14.01
N ASN A 576 -0.76 0.80 12.69
CA ASN A 576 0.38 0.76 11.78
C ASN A 576 1.03 2.15 11.68
N PRO A 577 2.26 2.36 12.19
CA PRO A 577 2.85 3.68 12.34
C PRO A 577 3.48 4.19 11.02
N ARG A 578 2.75 4.06 9.92
CA ARG A 578 3.22 4.37 8.55
C ARG A 578 2.06 4.60 7.58
N LEU A 579 2.39 5.12 6.41
CA LEU A 579 1.46 5.13 5.27
C LEU A 579 1.30 3.70 4.72
N GLN A 580 0.07 3.25 4.47
CA GLN A 580 -0.19 1.94 3.86
C GLN A 580 -0.18 1.97 2.33
N VAL A 581 -0.04 0.80 1.70
CA VAL A 581 0.05 0.67 0.23
C VAL A 581 -1.24 1.11 -0.46
N GLU A 582 -2.36 0.78 0.16
CA GLU A 582 -3.74 1.02 -0.23
C GLU A 582 -4.25 2.44 0.11
N HIS A 583 -3.37 3.34 0.58
CA HIS A 583 -3.73 4.73 0.83
C HIS A 583 -4.43 5.47 -0.35
N PRO A 584 -4.19 5.15 -1.65
CA PRO A 584 -4.88 5.85 -2.73
C PRO A 584 -6.39 5.58 -2.75
N CYS A 585 -6.87 4.51 -2.11
CA CYS A 585 -8.31 4.32 -1.87
C CYS A 585 -8.87 5.50 -1.08
N THR A 586 -8.19 5.86 0.02
CA THR A 586 -8.55 7.01 0.85
C THR A 586 -8.32 8.34 0.12
N GLU A 587 -7.21 8.51 -0.59
CA GLU A 587 -6.94 9.75 -1.34
C GLU A 587 -8.07 10.09 -2.31
N MET A 588 -8.63 9.09 -2.99
CA MET A 588 -9.68 9.28 -3.98
C MET A 588 -11.06 9.60 -3.39
N VAL A 589 -11.40 9.03 -2.22
CA VAL A 589 -12.68 9.35 -1.55
C VAL A 589 -12.61 10.61 -0.69
N ALA A 590 -11.40 11.00 -0.23
CA ALA A 590 -11.18 12.21 0.56
C ALA A 590 -10.71 13.41 -0.27
N ASP A 591 -10.23 13.20 -1.49
CA ASP A 591 -9.53 14.22 -2.31
C ASP A 591 -8.34 14.86 -1.57
N VAL A 592 -7.56 14.01 -0.89
CA VAL A 592 -6.37 14.40 -0.11
C VAL A 592 -5.13 13.71 -0.65
N ASN A 593 -4.11 14.46 -1.03
CA ASN A 593 -2.82 13.90 -1.44
C ASN A 593 -1.97 13.57 -0.19
N LEU A 594 -1.97 12.30 0.22
CA LEU A 594 -1.39 11.88 1.49
C LEU A 594 0.14 12.06 1.54
N PRO A 595 0.95 11.66 0.54
CA PRO A 595 2.38 11.94 0.58
C PRO A 595 2.72 13.43 0.62
N ALA A 596 1.94 14.28 -0.06
CA ALA A 596 2.12 15.73 0.02
C ALA A 596 1.68 16.30 1.39
N ALA A 597 0.66 15.73 2.02
CA ALA A 597 0.27 16.07 3.39
C ALA A 597 1.38 15.70 4.38
N GLN A 598 2.00 14.51 4.25
CA GLN A 598 3.15 14.10 5.07
C GLN A 598 4.32 15.09 4.93
N LEU A 599 4.62 15.53 3.70
CA LEU A 599 5.67 16.52 3.44
C LEU A 599 5.36 17.86 4.12
N GLN A 600 4.13 18.38 3.96
CA GLN A 600 3.71 19.65 4.57
C GLN A 600 3.72 19.59 6.09
N ILE A 601 3.26 18.48 6.68
CA ILE A 601 3.37 18.22 8.12
C ILE A 601 4.84 18.14 8.54
N GLY A 602 5.71 17.52 7.75
CA GLY A 602 7.16 17.51 7.96
C GLY A 602 7.79 18.90 7.92
N MET A 603 7.27 19.82 7.10
CA MET A 603 7.62 21.25 7.10
C MET A 603 7.10 22.01 8.32
N GLY A 604 6.33 21.35 9.20
CA GLY A 604 5.71 21.94 10.38
C GLY A 604 4.43 22.71 10.08
N ILE A 605 3.77 22.47 8.95
CA ILE A 605 2.52 23.15 8.61
C ILE A 605 1.36 22.48 9.38
N PRO A 606 0.53 23.22 10.13
CA PRO A 606 -0.59 22.65 10.88
C PRO A 606 -1.71 22.17 9.96
N LEU A 607 -2.49 21.16 10.39
CA LEU A 607 -3.52 20.51 9.56
C LEU A 607 -4.51 21.49 8.96
N TYR A 608 -4.96 22.49 9.73
CA TYR A 608 -5.94 23.47 9.27
C TYR A 608 -5.42 24.41 8.17
N ARG A 609 -4.12 24.37 7.85
CA ARG A 609 -3.49 25.15 6.79
C ARG A 609 -3.20 24.33 5.52
N LEU A 610 -3.38 23.01 5.56
CA LEU A 610 -3.26 22.16 4.38
C LEU A 610 -4.46 22.38 3.44
N LYS A 611 -4.20 22.78 2.19
CA LYS A 611 -5.23 23.04 1.17
C LYS A 611 -6.29 21.93 1.09
N ASP A 612 -5.84 20.69 0.95
CA ASP A 612 -6.72 19.53 0.76
C ASP A 612 -7.61 19.29 1.99
N ILE A 613 -7.06 19.48 3.20
CA ILE A 613 -7.83 19.36 4.45
C ILE A 613 -8.86 20.48 4.56
N ARG A 614 -8.50 21.72 4.23
CA ARG A 614 -9.48 22.82 4.24
C ARG A 614 -10.65 22.54 3.30
N LEU A 615 -10.37 22.08 2.08
CA LEU A 615 -11.41 21.72 1.11
C LEU A 615 -12.29 20.55 1.58
N LEU A 616 -11.70 19.55 2.23
CA LEU A 616 -12.44 18.43 2.83
C LEU A 616 -13.48 18.91 3.85
N TYR A 617 -13.11 19.90 4.67
CA TYR A 617 -13.97 20.50 5.69
C TYR A 617 -14.86 21.65 5.16
N GLY A 618 -14.83 21.93 3.85
CA GLY A 618 -15.67 22.96 3.22
C GLY A 618 -15.20 24.41 3.46
N GLU A 619 -13.94 24.57 3.85
CA GLU A 619 -13.30 25.86 4.10
C GLU A 619 -12.57 26.38 2.84
N SER A 620 -12.31 27.69 2.80
CA SER A 620 -11.53 28.29 1.71
C SER A 620 -10.11 27.68 1.64
N PRO A 621 -9.62 27.21 0.47
CA PRO A 621 -8.34 26.51 0.36
C PRO A 621 -7.12 27.34 0.81
N TRP A 622 -7.24 28.67 0.74
CA TRP A 622 -6.16 29.62 1.03
C TRP A 622 -6.36 30.39 2.35
N GLY A 623 -7.42 30.06 3.08
CA GLY A 623 -7.74 30.68 4.36
C GLY A 623 -6.74 30.31 5.48
N SER A 624 -6.77 31.09 6.55
CA SER A 624 -5.97 30.87 7.76
C SER A 624 -6.82 30.66 9.02
N SER A 625 -8.15 30.63 8.89
CA SER A 625 -9.05 30.33 10.01
C SER A 625 -8.74 28.95 10.58
N VAL A 626 -8.65 28.85 11.90
CA VAL A 626 -8.51 27.57 12.59
C VAL A 626 -9.80 26.76 12.37
N ILE A 627 -9.65 25.47 12.10
CA ILE A 627 -10.76 24.55 11.91
C ILE A 627 -10.95 23.76 13.20
N ASP A 628 -12.17 23.76 13.74
CA ASP A 628 -12.55 22.81 14.78
C ASP A 628 -12.78 21.44 14.13
N PHE A 629 -11.83 20.53 14.32
CA PHE A 629 -11.91 19.17 13.80
C PHE A 629 -12.80 18.25 14.64
N GLU A 630 -13.09 18.60 15.90
CA GLU A 630 -13.93 17.78 16.78
C GLU A 630 -15.41 18.01 16.48
N ASN A 631 -15.80 19.27 16.28
CA ASN A 631 -17.19 19.66 16.01
C ASN A 631 -17.30 20.57 14.77
N PRO A 632 -16.90 20.08 13.58
CA PRO A 632 -16.95 20.90 12.37
C PRO A 632 -18.40 21.23 11.99
N PRO A 633 -18.69 22.46 11.52
CA PRO A 633 -20.04 22.83 11.07
C PRO A 633 -20.50 21.99 9.87
N ASN A 634 -19.55 21.58 9.02
CA ASN A 634 -19.76 20.68 7.91
C ASN A 634 -18.91 19.42 8.09
N LYS A 635 -19.51 18.34 8.59
CA LYS A 635 -18.82 17.06 8.71
C LYS A 635 -18.37 16.54 7.33
N PRO A 636 -17.09 16.15 7.16
CA PRO A 636 -16.61 15.55 5.92
C PRO A 636 -17.44 14.35 5.48
N ARG A 637 -17.62 14.18 4.16
CA ARG A 637 -18.30 13.02 3.58
C ARG A 637 -17.44 12.42 2.46
N PRO A 638 -17.37 11.09 2.34
CA PRO A 638 -16.61 10.46 1.27
C PRO A 638 -17.25 10.76 -0.09
N SER A 639 -16.41 10.98 -1.10
CA SER A 639 -16.82 11.23 -2.48
C SER A 639 -16.73 9.94 -3.31
N GLY A 640 -17.87 9.27 -3.48
CA GLY A 640 -17.96 8.02 -4.24
C GLY A 640 -17.41 6.81 -3.46
N HIS A 641 -17.00 5.79 -4.21
CA HIS A 641 -16.44 4.55 -3.67
C HIS A 641 -15.25 4.11 -4.52
N VAL A 642 -14.28 3.46 -3.90
CA VAL A 642 -13.08 2.95 -4.56
C VAL A 642 -12.91 1.49 -4.22
N ILE A 643 -12.66 0.68 -5.24
CA ILE A 643 -12.19 -0.70 -5.10
C ILE A 643 -10.78 -0.76 -5.68
N ALA A 644 -9.85 -1.28 -4.91
CA ALA A 644 -8.49 -1.52 -5.31
C ALA A 644 -8.16 -3.01 -5.33
N ALA A 645 -7.23 -3.36 -6.21
CA ALA A 645 -6.77 -4.73 -6.38
C ALA A 645 -5.25 -4.74 -6.52
N ARG A 646 -4.61 -5.53 -5.66
CA ARG A 646 -3.17 -5.80 -5.75
C ARG A 646 -2.86 -6.74 -6.91
N ILE A 647 -1.84 -6.39 -7.68
CA ILE A 647 -1.33 -7.23 -8.77
C ILE A 647 0.01 -7.82 -8.33
N THR A 648 0.04 -9.13 -8.10
CA THR A 648 1.21 -9.87 -7.63
C THR A 648 1.74 -10.85 -8.68
N SER A 649 3.03 -11.18 -8.60
CA SER A 649 3.67 -12.22 -9.43
C SER A 649 3.56 -13.62 -8.82
N GLU A 650 2.41 -13.92 -8.23
CA GLU A 650 2.14 -15.20 -7.56
C GLU A 650 1.32 -16.12 -8.47
N ASN A 651 1.73 -17.38 -8.59
CA ASN A 651 1.03 -18.35 -9.45
C ASN A 651 -0.05 -19.12 -8.67
N PRO A 652 -1.36 -18.93 -8.95
CA PRO A 652 -2.44 -19.65 -8.28
C PRO A 652 -2.34 -21.17 -8.43
N ASP A 653 -1.92 -21.65 -9.61
CA ASP A 653 -1.82 -23.08 -9.94
C ASP A 653 -0.70 -23.77 -9.13
N GLU A 654 0.28 -23.00 -8.67
CA GLU A 654 1.38 -23.46 -7.80
C GLU A 654 1.17 -23.06 -6.34
N GLY A 655 -0.09 -22.88 -5.92
CA GLY A 655 -0.41 -22.57 -4.52
C GLY A 655 0.02 -21.16 -4.08
N PHE A 656 0.03 -20.22 -5.03
CA PHE A 656 0.41 -18.81 -4.89
C PHE A 656 1.90 -18.60 -4.56
N LYS A 657 2.78 -19.42 -5.14
CA LYS A 657 4.22 -19.23 -5.02
C LYS A 657 4.65 -17.95 -5.76
N PRO A 658 5.39 -17.02 -5.12
CA PRO A 658 5.97 -15.86 -5.80
C PRO A 658 6.98 -16.29 -6.87
N SER A 659 6.97 -15.58 -7.99
CA SER A 659 7.88 -15.82 -9.11
C SER A 659 8.65 -14.56 -9.48
N SER A 660 9.96 -14.73 -9.66
CA SER A 660 10.86 -13.72 -10.25
C SER A 660 10.95 -13.91 -11.76
N GLY A 661 11.20 -12.84 -12.51
CA GLY A 661 11.33 -12.91 -13.96
C GLY A 661 11.26 -11.56 -14.65
N THR A 662 11.30 -11.57 -15.98
CA THR A 662 11.20 -10.35 -16.80
C THR A 662 9.77 -10.08 -17.23
N VAL A 663 9.35 -8.82 -17.20
CA VAL A 663 8.05 -8.39 -17.74
C VAL A 663 8.18 -8.15 -19.25
N GLN A 664 7.62 -9.04 -20.05
CA GLN A 664 7.70 -8.94 -21.53
C GLN A 664 6.80 -7.81 -22.05
N GLU A 665 5.56 -7.74 -21.56
CA GLU A 665 4.57 -6.74 -21.96
C GLU A 665 3.82 -6.26 -20.72
N LEU A 666 3.68 -4.93 -20.60
CA LEU A 666 2.83 -4.30 -19.61
C LEU A 666 2.00 -3.23 -20.31
N ASN A 667 0.75 -3.55 -20.60
CA ASN A 667 -0.19 -2.63 -21.24
C ASN A 667 -1.45 -2.49 -20.38
N PHE A 668 -1.43 -1.51 -19.48
CA PHE A 668 -2.57 -1.19 -18.64
C PHE A 668 -3.45 -0.13 -19.32
N ARG A 669 -4.70 -0.49 -19.61
CA ARG A 669 -5.68 0.41 -20.23
C ARG A 669 -6.40 1.23 -19.17
N SER A 670 -5.88 2.41 -18.89
CA SER A 670 -6.54 3.36 -18.00
C SER A 670 -7.88 3.86 -18.58
N SER A 671 -8.85 4.07 -17.72
CA SER A 671 -10.09 4.80 -18.03
C SER A 671 -10.16 6.07 -17.18
N LYS A 672 -11.24 6.85 -17.32
CA LYS A 672 -11.44 8.05 -16.50
C LYS A 672 -11.46 7.74 -15.00
N ASN A 673 -12.01 6.58 -14.65
CA ASN A 673 -12.28 6.17 -13.27
C ASN A 673 -11.37 5.03 -12.80
N VAL A 674 -10.67 4.37 -13.72
CA VAL A 674 -9.80 3.23 -13.45
C VAL A 674 -8.37 3.59 -13.81
N TRP A 675 -7.48 3.52 -12.83
CA TRP A 675 -6.06 3.78 -13.01
C TRP A 675 -5.24 2.78 -12.20
N GLY A 676 -3.95 2.72 -12.49
CA GLY A 676 -3.02 1.87 -11.77
C GLY A 676 -1.60 2.35 -11.94
N TYR A 677 -0.73 1.84 -11.10
CA TYR A 677 0.71 2.06 -11.24
C TYR A 677 1.44 0.75 -10.96
N PHE A 678 2.65 0.68 -11.50
CA PHE A 678 3.49 -0.50 -11.46
C PHE A 678 4.92 -0.07 -11.11
N SER A 679 5.66 -0.91 -10.36
CA SER A 679 7.07 -0.67 -10.01
C SER A 679 8.02 -0.97 -11.17
N VAL A 680 7.55 -1.73 -12.16
CA VAL A 680 8.32 -2.22 -13.29
C VAL A 680 7.70 -1.74 -14.61
N ALA A 681 8.56 -1.45 -15.59
CA ALA A 681 8.15 -1.10 -16.95
C ALA A 681 8.22 -2.32 -17.88
N ALA A 682 7.76 -2.17 -19.13
CA ALA A 682 7.99 -3.16 -20.17
C ALA A 682 9.50 -3.41 -20.35
N SER A 683 9.91 -4.67 -20.47
CA SER A 683 11.32 -5.12 -20.45
C SER A 683 12.07 -4.90 -19.13
N GLY A 684 11.39 -4.52 -18.05
CA GLY A 684 11.93 -4.58 -16.69
C GLY A 684 11.87 -6.00 -16.10
N GLY A 685 12.23 -6.14 -14.83
CA GLY A 685 12.16 -7.43 -14.15
C GLY A 685 11.82 -7.34 -12.67
N LEU A 686 11.40 -8.48 -12.11
CA LEU A 686 11.25 -8.72 -10.68
C LEU A 686 12.36 -9.65 -10.24
N HIS A 687 13.23 -9.17 -9.36
CA HIS A 687 14.31 -9.96 -8.77
C HIS A 687 13.83 -10.65 -7.48
N GLU A 688 14.63 -11.58 -6.95
CA GLU A 688 14.27 -12.42 -5.80
C GLU A 688 14.04 -11.65 -4.48
N PHE A 689 14.62 -10.46 -4.36
CA PHE A 689 14.45 -9.57 -3.20
C PHE A 689 13.37 -8.49 -3.42
N ALA A 690 12.71 -8.47 -4.57
CA ALA A 690 11.61 -7.55 -4.84
C ALA A 690 10.31 -8.09 -4.21
N ASP A 691 9.41 -7.19 -3.86
CA ASP A 691 8.05 -7.56 -3.46
C ASP A 691 7.34 -8.30 -4.61
N SER A 692 6.55 -9.32 -4.27
CA SER A 692 5.71 -10.01 -5.26
C SER A 692 4.65 -9.06 -5.82
N GLN A 693 4.21 -8.06 -5.04
CA GLN A 693 3.35 -6.99 -5.50
C GLN A 693 4.13 -6.00 -6.38
N PHE A 694 3.92 -6.09 -7.68
CA PHE A 694 4.52 -5.18 -8.65
C PHE A 694 3.53 -4.17 -9.25
N GLY A 695 2.23 -4.32 -8.98
CA GLY A 695 1.20 -3.38 -9.40
C GLY A 695 0.09 -3.17 -8.38
N HIS A 696 -0.62 -2.06 -8.55
CA HIS A 696 -1.83 -1.76 -7.80
C HIS A 696 -2.81 -1.01 -8.71
N CYS A 697 -4.02 -1.54 -8.83
CA CYS A 697 -5.11 -0.97 -9.63
C CYS A 697 -6.18 -0.39 -8.71
N PHE A 698 -6.77 0.74 -9.11
CA PHE A 698 -7.80 1.47 -8.37
C PHE A 698 -8.94 1.81 -9.34
N SER A 699 -10.16 1.50 -8.93
CA SER A 699 -11.40 1.80 -9.66
C SER A 699 -12.31 2.64 -8.79
N TRP A 700 -12.73 3.81 -9.29
CA TRP A 700 -13.67 4.69 -8.61
C TRP A 700 -15.07 4.66 -9.24
N GLY A 701 -16.10 4.66 -8.40
CA GLY A 701 -17.52 4.72 -8.80
C GLY A 701 -18.29 5.71 -7.95
N GLU A 702 -19.51 6.09 -8.36
CA GLU A 702 -20.38 6.94 -7.52
C GLU A 702 -20.89 6.18 -6.30
N ASN A 703 -20.94 4.85 -6.38
CA ASN A 703 -21.28 3.90 -5.34
C ASN A 703 -20.47 2.62 -5.55
N ARG A 704 -20.61 1.64 -4.64
CA ARG A 704 -19.82 0.40 -4.67
C ARG A 704 -20.09 -0.50 -5.88
N GLN A 705 -21.30 -0.50 -6.42
CA GLN A 705 -21.69 -1.37 -7.53
C GLN A 705 -21.18 -0.87 -8.89
N GLN A 706 -21.00 0.45 -9.03
CA GLN A 706 -20.41 1.08 -10.21
C GLN A 706 -18.89 1.03 -10.16
#